data_AF-A0A7Y4RMH1-F1
#
_entry.id   AF-A0A7Y4RMH1-F1
#
_cell.length_a   1.000
_cell.length_b   1.000
_cell.length_c   1.000
_cell.angle_alpha   90.00
_cell.angle_beta   90.00
_cell.angle_gamma   90.00
#
_symmetry.space_group_name_H-M   'P 1'
#
loop_
_entity.id
_entity.type
_entity.pdbx_description
1 polymer ?
#
loop_
_entity_poly.entity_id
_entity_poly.type
_entity_poly.pdbx_seq_one_letter_code
_entity_poly.pdbx_strand_id
1 'polypeptide(L)'
;MPTNFDLAPPSKTVDGLAAVPIDIQHIAATLVFDGATSSGSGDATIDFVVGPGGGCPIFDLRQTIVSVSLDGAPLTPADAALHDFGGGTDAELRILNQPLTGGSAHSLRLTYSLGTPQASTLGSYQPRMTWSAGPRLAFNFGFTDLGPGRYLESWVPANLIFDQYDLTLDLQVTNTGLAHVPITNGTVTVLGANHWSIAFPARFTAFSPLLELRAEDTVVSQTGSVVLPLSGATIALEAWKLTAGTANLGAQLTNIANFLVANEASTGPYVHGNRFVAFLHQGGMEYDGGITTGVGALQHETFHSWWGRGLKPASQPDAWWDEAWNVYNDNGAAGSLPFDFSGAAVELNPLNPWVRRTASASYSSGERFFRGAAAFMGVPGLTAGMRAFYEAGNERPVPTTALEEHLVARCADPSLVDAFHRFVYGFPDPSPAPDLWIKDDPGHAGSDHWAGTFWNSPDLWIRNADDGGTTHQPPEQGQDNWFYARVRNRSASATARHFVVVFNTMPWAGTEFTFPGDFLPATAAVAGFDLGPGETRIVKARWPRAKVPAKGTHVCWVAAALTRGDPPGTGLHVWEHNNLAQKNMVVVDAVPDRWVVFPFLLERRLLWRRRKAVLRLHRPPRWAALEAAILHDGDLFEGPARRIVDAGALTLEASARARLDCGGDAALPMTREAFESGLGRRFPKGKVSELPLELPGRGQLLVGLALRVPAGMSPGESPPIDLVQWDPRGKRAVGGLSVILRVPKARGARRGAAEYPSSKGDRS
;
A
#
# COMPACT_ATOMS: atom_id res chain seq x y z
N MET A 1 -18.88 2.33 -8.14
CA MET A 1 -17.51 2.53 -7.63
C MET A 1 -16.59 1.56 -8.38
N PRO A 2 -15.26 1.77 -8.47
CA PRO A 2 -14.38 0.68 -8.90
C PRO A 2 -14.56 -0.51 -7.94
N THR A 3 -14.69 -1.72 -8.48
CA THR A 3 -14.93 -2.94 -7.71
C THR A 3 -13.73 -3.27 -6.81
N ASN A 4 -13.95 -3.94 -5.68
CA ASN A 4 -12.87 -4.36 -4.77
C ASN A 4 -12.37 -5.80 -4.98
N PHE A 5 -12.54 -6.38 -6.17
CA PHE A 5 -12.19 -7.78 -6.45
C PHE A 5 -10.72 -8.15 -6.24
N ASP A 6 -9.78 -7.22 -6.37
CA ASP A 6 -8.36 -7.44 -6.05
C ASP A 6 -8.09 -7.64 -4.55
N LEU A 7 -9.03 -7.26 -3.69
CA LEU A 7 -9.00 -7.49 -2.24
C LEU A 7 -9.84 -8.69 -1.81
N ALA A 8 -10.67 -9.22 -2.70
CA ALA A 8 -11.54 -10.35 -2.39
C ALA A 8 -10.73 -11.65 -2.20
N PRO A 9 -11.17 -12.56 -1.30
CA PRO A 9 -10.62 -13.90 -1.26
C PRO A 9 -10.69 -14.58 -2.65
N PRO A 10 -9.68 -15.37 -3.03
CA PRO A 10 -9.66 -16.02 -4.33
C PRO A 10 -10.77 -17.07 -4.43
N SER A 11 -11.35 -17.21 -5.63
CA SER A 11 -12.33 -18.26 -5.91
C SER A 11 -11.83 -19.65 -5.48
N LYS A 12 -12.73 -20.48 -4.94
CA LYS A 12 -12.40 -21.80 -4.41
C LYS A 12 -13.55 -22.79 -4.64
N THR A 13 -13.22 -24.04 -4.91
CA THR A 13 -14.23 -25.11 -4.91
C THR A 13 -14.58 -25.51 -3.48
N VAL A 14 -15.85 -25.44 -3.12
CA VAL A 14 -16.38 -25.86 -1.81
C VAL A 14 -17.61 -26.72 -2.05
N ASP A 15 -17.63 -27.93 -1.49
CA ASP A 15 -18.71 -28.92 -1.68
C ASP A 15 -19.10 -29.16 -3.16
N GLY A 16 -18.11 -29.10 -4.06
CA GLY A 16 -18.31 -29.26 -5.50
C GLY A 16 -18.78 -28.00 -6.24
N LEU A 17 -19.04 -26.90 -5.54
CA LEU A 17 -19.44 -25.61 -6.12
C LEU A 17 -18.22 -24.72 -6.36
N ALA A 18 -18.13 -24.11 -7.55
CA ALA A 18 -17.10 -23.13 -7.87
C ALA A 18 -17.46 -21.77 -7.25
N ALA A 19 -17.18 -21.61 -5.96
CA ALA A 19 -17.55 -20.43 -5.19
C ALA A 19 -16.71 -19.22 -5.62
N VAL A 20 -17.38 -18.10 -5.93
CA VAL A 20 -16.73 -16.87 -6.42
C VAL A 20 -17.20 -15.63 -5.66
N PRO A 21 -16.29 -14.68 -5.38
CA PRO A 21 -16.67 -13.42 -4.78
C PRO A 21 -17.57 -12.60 -5.70
N ILE A 22 -18.39 -11.76 -5.08
CA ILE A 22 -19.20 -10.74 -5.75
C ILE A 22 -18.82 -9.35 -5.25
N ASP A 23 -19.23 -8.33 -5.99
CA ASP A 23 -19.14 -6.91 -5.63
C ASP A 23 -20.58 -6.40 -5.51
N ILE A 24 -21.06 -6.22 -4.28
CA ILE A 24 -22.40 -5.70 -4.03
C ILE A 24 -22.42 -4.22 -4.43
N GLN A 25 -23.37 -3.84 -5.26
CA GLN A 25 -23.57 -2.45 -5.67
C GLN A 25 -24.49 -1.72 -4.68
N HIS A 26 -25.53 -2.40 -4.21
CA HIS A 26 -26.58 -1.83 -3.38
C HIS A 26 -27.29 -2.92 -2.58
N ILE A 27 -27.73 -2.56 -1.37
CA ILE A 27 -28.65 -3.37 -0.57
C ILE A 27 -29.89 -2.55 -0.22
N ALA A 28 -31.06 -3.06 -0.60
CA ALA A 28 -32.35 -2.58 -0.13
C ALA A 28 -32.93 -3.62 0.84
N ALA A 29 -33.16 -3.24 2.10
CA ALA A 29 -33.68 -4.15 3.11
C ALA A 29 -34.87 -3.54 3.87
N THR A 30 -35.80 -4.39 4.26
CA THR A 30 -36.93 -4.07 5.13
C THR A 30 -36.89 -4.99 6.34
N LEU A 31 -36.90 -4.42 7.54
CA LEU A 31 -37.03 -5.15 8.81
C LEU A 31 -38.31 -4.70 9.52
N VAL A 32 -39.26 -5.63 9.67
CA VAL A 32 -40.54 -5.38 10.35
C VAL A 32 -40.60 -6.17 11.64
N PHE A 33 -40.97 -5.51 12.73
CA PHE A 33 -41.12 -6.09 14.07
C PHE A 33 -42.56 -5.94 14.54
N ASP A 34 -43.22 -7.07 14.87
CA ASP A 34 -44.61 -7.09 15.28
C ASP A 34 -44.74 -7.22 16.80
N GLY A 35 -45.24 -6.16 17.46
CA GLY A 35 -45.42 -6.13 18.91
C GLY A 35 -46.52 -7.04 19.45
N ALA A 36 -47.51 -7.44 18.63
CA ALA A 36 -48.57 -8.34 19.06
C ALA A 36 -48.10 -9.79 19.14
N THR A 37 -47.25 -10.21 18.20
CA THR A 37 -46.71 -11.58 18.13
C THR A 37 -45.29 -11.70 18.68
N SER A 38 -44.64 -10.57 18.99
CA SER A 38 -43.23 -10.52 19.40
C SER A 38 -42.28 -11.19 18.38
N SER A 39 -42.58 -11.04 17.09
CA SER A 39 -41.82 -11.63 15.98
C SER A 39 -41.21 -10.56 15.09
N GLY A 40 -40.27 -10.95 14.22
CA GLY A 40 -39.75 -10.09 13.18
C GLY A 40 -39.55 -10.82 11.85
N SER A 41 -39.59 -10.06 10.76
CA SER A 41 -39.36 -10.55 9.40
C SER A 41 -38.45 -9.60 8.62
N GLY A 42 -37.60 -10.18 7.77
CA GLY A 42 -36.74 -9.46 6.84
C GLY A 42 -37.10 -9.75 5.39
N ASP A 43 -36.98 -8.74 4.54
CA ASP A 43 -37.05 -8.81 3.08
C ASP A 43 -35.91 -7.95 2.53
N ALA A 44 -34.97 -8.55 1.82
CA ALA A 44 -33.79 -7.84 1.34
C ALA A 44 -33.47 -8.22 -0.10
N THR A 45 -33.04 -7.23 -0.88
CA THR A 45 -32.53 -7.39 -2.23
C THR A 45 -31.09 -6.90 -2.26
N ILE A 46 -30.19 -7.74 -2.77
CA ILE A 46 -28.80 -7.36 -3.08
C ILE A 46 -28.66 -7.28 -4.60
N ASP A 47 -28.18 -6.14 -5.08
CA ASP A 47 -27.76 -5.97 -6.46
C ASP A 47 -26.23 -6.13 -6.51
N PHE A 48 -25.71 -6.99 -7.37
CA PHE A 48 -24.29 -7.34 -7.36
C PHE A 48 -23.73 -7.63 -8.74
N VAL A 49 -22.40 -7.55 -8.85
CA VAL A 49 -21.62 -8.00 -10.01
C VAL A 49 -20.81 -9.23 -9.64
N VAL A 50 -20.76 -10.22 -10.54
CA VAL A 50 -20.00 -11.47 -10.34
C VAL A 50 -18.51 -11.24 -10.61
N GLY A 51 -17.64 -11.82 -9.78
CA GLY A 51 -16.20 -11.77 -9.99
C GLY A 51 -15.76 -12.24 -11.39
N PRO A 52 -14.62 -11.74 -11.91
CA PRO A 52 -14.22 -11.94 -13.31
C PRO A 52 -14.13 -13.41 -13.78
N GLY A 53 -13.89 -14.34 -12.86
CA GLY A 53 -13.80 -15.78 -13.16
C GLY A 53 -15.14 -16.46 -13.45
N GLY A 54 -16.27 -15.89 -12.99
CA GLY A 54 -17.59 -16.53 -13.03
C GLY A 54 -17.70 -17.77 -12.12
N GLY A 55 -18.92 -18.16 -11.77
CA GLY A 55 -19.18 -19.28 -10.87
C GLY A 55 -20.38 -19.02 -9.95
N CYS A 56 -20.40 -19.70 -8.79
CA CYS A 56 -21.47 -19.62 -7.80
C CYS A 56 -21.21 -18.47 -6.81
N PRO A 57 -22.05 -17.41 -6.76
CA PRO A 57 -21.86 -16.26 -5.87
C PRO A 57 -21.72 -16.60 -4.39
N ILE A 58 -20.77 -15.94 -3.72
CA ILE A 58 -20.61 -15.98 -2.26
C ILE A 58 -21.23 -14.73 -1.64
N PHE A 59 -22.03 -14.92 -0.60
CA PHE A 59 -22.56 -13.86 0.26
C PHE A 59 -22.83 -14.44 1.66
N ASP A 60 -23.41 -13.67 2.58
CA ASP A 60 -23.84 -14.21 3.85
C ASP A 60 -25.15 -13.62 4.36
N LEU A 61 -25.84 -14.39 5.20
CA LEU A 61 -27.02 -14.01 5.99
C LEU A 61 -27.20 -15.04 7.12
N ARG A 62 -27.25 -14.62 8.38
CA ARG A 62 -27.34 -15.52 9.54
C ARG A 62 -28.75 -15.68 10.09
N GLN A 63 -29.74 -15.54 9.21
CA GLN A 63 -31.15 -15.75 9.52
C GLN A 63 -31.72 -16.93 8.71
N THR A 64 -32.85 -17.47 9.15
CA THR A 64 -33.52 -18.56 8.44
C THR A 64 -34.23 -18.04 7.18
N ILE A 65 -33.71 -18.40 6.01
CA ILE A 65 -34.29 -18.05 4.71
C ILE A 65 -35.63 -18.78 4.51
N VAL A 66 -36.66 -18.00 4.18
CA VAL A 66 -38.01 -18.48 3.86
C VAL A 66 -38.18 -18.61 2.35
N SER A 67 -37.70 -17.64 1.57
CA SER A 67 -37.74 -17.67 0.11
C SER A 67 -36.54 -16.94 -0.48
N VAL A 68 -36.17 -17.33 -1.69
CA VAL A 68 -35.05 -16.76 -2.44
C VAL A 68 -35.40 -16.71 -3.93
N SER A 69 -35.00 -15.65 -4.60
CA SER A 69 -35.15 -15.50 -6.05
C SER A 69 -33.97 -14.76 -6.65
N LEU A 70 -33.50 -15.19 -7.82
CA LEU A 70 -32.45 -14.55 -8.60
C LEU A 70 -33.07 -13.99 -9.88
N ASP A 71 -32.90 -12.69 -10.14
CA ASP A 71 -33.44 -11.99 -11.30
C ASP A 71 -34.96 -12.21 -11.49
N GLY A 72 -35.67 -12.30 -10.36
CA GLY A 72 -37.11 -12.59 -10.30
C GLY A 72 -37.49 -14.06 -10.50
N ALA A 73 -36.55 -14.94 -10.86
CA ALA A 73 -36.78 -16.38 -10.93
C ALA A 73 -36.69 -17.03 -9.53
N PRO A 74 -37.70 -17.81 -9.10
CA PRO A 74 -37.68 -18.43 -7.78
C PRO A 74 -36.62 -19.54 -7.69
N LEU A 75 -35.96 -19.61 -6.54
CA LEU A 75 -35.03 -20.66 -6.14
C LEU A 75 -35.51 -21.32 -4.85
N THR A 76 -34.85 -22.39 -4.41
CA THR A 76 -35.13 -23.01 -3.11
C THR A 76 -34.18 -22.48 -2.04
N PRO A 77 -34.58 -22.38 -0.76
CA PRO A 77 -33.65 -21.99 0.31
C PRO A 77 -32.38 -22.87 0.40
N ALA A 78 -32.45 -24.12 -0.07
CA ALA A 78 -31.29 -25.01 -0.16
C ALA A 78 -30.24 -24.54 -1.19
N ASP A 79 -30.66 -23.75 -2.19
CA ASP A 79 -29.74 -23.14 -3.17
C ASP A 79 -28.92 -21.98 -2.59
N ALA A 80 -29.17 -21.59 -1.33
CA ALA A 80 -28.42 -20.56 -0.62
C ALA A 80 -27.90 -21.08 0.74
N ALA A 81 -27.48 -22.35 0.78
CA ALA A 81 -27.00 -23.01 2.00
C ALA A 81 -25.65 -22.45 2.49
N LEU A 82 -25.36 -22.67 3.78
CA LEU A 82 -24.06 -22.36 4.39
C LEU A 82 -23.05 -23.47 4.05
N HIS A 83 -21.82 -23.08 3.74
CA HIS A 83 -20.71 -23.96 3.41
C HIS A 83 -19.44 -23.56 4.16
N ASP A 84 -18.66 -24.53 4.63
CA ASP A 84 -17.42 -24.28 5.36
C ASP A 84 -16.24 -24.07 4.39
N PHE A 85 -15.62 -22.89 4.46
CA PHE A 85 -14.44 -22.55 3.67
C PHE A 85 -13.11 -22.98 4.34
N GLY A 86 -13.19 -23.65 5.49
CA GLY A 86 -12.09 -24.06 6.37
C GLY A 86 -11.99 -23.21 7.64
N GLY A 87 -13.03 -22.46 7.98
CA GLY A 87 -13.11 -21.64 9.19
C GLY A 87 -13.74 -22.38 10.38
N GLY A 88 -14.45 -23.48 10.11
CA GLY A 88 -15.19 -24.25 11.09
C GLY A 88 -16.55 -23.64 11.43
N THR A 89 -17.12 -24.11 12.54
CA THR A 89 -18.46 -23.73 13.01
C THR A 89 -18.62 -22.20 13.13
N ASP A 90 -19.77 -21.73 12.69
CA ASP A 90 -20.18 -20.32 12.62
C ASP A 90 -19.38 -19.48 11.60
N ALA A 91 -18.29 -19.98 11.02
CA ALA A 91 -17.51 -19.27 10.00
C ALA A 91 -17.95 -19.57 8.56
N GLU A 92 -18.97 -20.41 8.38
CA GLU A 92 -19.50 -20.78 7.06
C GLU A 92 -19.99 -19.54 6.28
N LEU A 93 -20.03 -19.63 4.96
CA LEU A 93 -20.58 -18.58 4.09
C LEU A 93 -21.67 -19.18 3.20
N ARG A 94 -22.60 -18.35 2.73
CA ARG A 94 -23.61 -18.81 1.79
C ARG A 94 -23.05 -18.86 0.38
N ILE A 95 -23.31 -19.95 -0.31
CA ILE A 95 -23.06 -20.07 -1.75
C ILE A 95 -24.42 -20.10 -2.42
N LEU A 96 -24.65 -19.18 -3.36
CA LEU A 96 -25.79 -19.28 -4.27
C LEU A 96 -25.46 -20.35 -5.31
N ASN A 97 -26.14 -21.49 -5.27
CA ASN A 97 -25.96 -22.63 -6.17
C ASN A 97 -26.52 -22.35 -7.58
N GLN A 98 -26.04 -21.27 -8.19
CA GLN A 98 -26.35 -20.84 -9.54
C GLN A 98 -25.04 -20.37 -10.19
N PRO A 99 -24.51 -21.09 -11.18
CA PRO A 99 -23.30 -20.67 -11.88
C PRO A 99 -23.62 -19.47 -12.79
N LEU A 100 -22.98 -18.34 -12.54
CA LEU A 100 -23.17 -17.08 -13.26
C LEU A 100 -21.90 -16.71 -14.05
N THR A 101 -22.09 -15.88 -15.09
CA THR A 101 -20.99 -15.44 -15.95
C THR A 101 -20.13 -14.40 -15.23
N GLY A 102 -18.81 -14.40 -15.45
CA GLY A 102 -17.94 -13.39 -14.86
C GLY A 102 -18.27 -11.99 -15.36
N GLY A 103 -18.38 -11.03 -14.44
CA GLY A 103 -18.71 -9.63 -14.74
C GLY A 103 -20.18 -9.35 -15.08
N SER A 104 -21.08 -10.33 -14.99
CA SER A 104 -22.52 -10.07 -15.15
C SER A 104 -23.12 -9.47 -13.88
N ALA A 105 -24.14 -8.63 -14.05
CA ALA A 105 -24.89 -8.00 -12.98
C ALA A 105 -26.21 -8.76 -12.73
N HIS A 106 -26.57 -8.91 -11.46
CA HIS A 106 -27.73 -9.70 -11.02
C HIS A 106 -28.39 -9.08 -9.78
N SER A 107 -29.64 -9.49 -9.52
CA SER A 107 -30.40 -9.10 -8.34
C SER A 107 -30.89 -10.33 -7.57
N LEU A 108 -30.44 -10.49 -6.32
CA LEU A 108 -30.85 -11.59 -5.43
C LEU A 108 -31.75 -11.04 -4.33
N ARG A 109 -33.00 -11.52 -4.28
CA ARG A 109 -33.96 -11.20 -3.23
C ARG A 109 -34.15 -12.38 -2.28
N LEU A 110 -34.14 -12.09 -0.97
CA LEU A 110 -34.34 -13.05 0.11
C LEU A 110 -35.42 -12.54 1.06
N THR A 111 -36.32 -13.42 1.47
CA THR A 111 -37.21 -13.18 2.62
C THR A 111 -36.85 -14.15 3.74
N TYR A 112 -36.85 -13.71 4.99
CA TYR A 112 -36.37 -14.50 6.12
C TYR A 112 -37.07 -14.12 7.44
N SER A 113 -37.09 -15.06 8.39
CA SER A 113 -37.57 -14.79 9.75
C SER A 113 -36.44 -14.22 10.60
N LEU A 114 -36.71 -13.15 11.36
CA LEU A 114 -35.75 -12.60 12.32
C LEU A 114 -35.79 -13.38 13.63
N GLY A 115 -34.63 -13.82 14.08
CA GLY A 115 -34.43 -14.49 15.36
C GLY A 115 -33.00 -14.31 15.84
N THR A 116 -32.57 -15.18 16.77
CA THR A 116 -31.16 -15.26 17.17
C THR A 116 -30.32 -15.63 15.94
N PRO A 117 -29.31 -14.81 15.57
CA PRO A 117 -28.47 -15.12 14.43
C PRO A 117 -27.76 -16.48 14.54
N GLN A 118 -27.64 -17.17 13.42
CA GLN A 118 -26.87 -18.41 13.24
C GLN A 118 -25.36 -18.10 13.17
N ALA A 119 -24.82 -17.61 14.28
CA ALA A 119 -23.46 -17.09 14.37
C ALA A 119 -22.85 -17.35 15.76
N SER A 120 -21.54 -17.05 15.88
CA SER A 120 -20.80 -17.18 17.13
C SER A 120 -21.47 -16.43 18.27
N THR A 121 -21.34 -16.89 19.51
CA THR A 121 -21.81 -16.20 20.72
C THR A 121 -20.72 -15.40 21.43
N LEU A 122 -19.53 -15.28 20.82
CA LEU A 122 -18.44 -14.44 21.34
C LEU A 122 -18.80 -12.95 21.29
N GLY A 123 -17.98 -12.14 21.96
CA GLY A 123 -18.20 -10.70 22.11
C GLY A 123 -18.98 -10.34 23.38
N SER A 124 -18.69 -9.18 23.92
CA SER A 124 -19.29 -8.71 25.18
C SER A 124 -20.72 -8.18 25.03
N TYR A 125 -21.10 -7.79 23.81
CA TYR A 125 -22.43 -7.26 23.49
C TYR A 125 -23.05 -8.04 22.33
N GLN A 126 -24.13 -8.77 22.64
CA GLN A 126 -24.72 -9.76 21.74
C GLN A 126 -25.83 -9.13 20.86
N PRO A 127 -25.97 -9.57 19.60
CA PRO A 127 -27.09 -9.22 18.73
C PRO A 127 -28.38 -9.62 19.45
N ARG A 128 -29.35 -8.70 19.46
CA ARG A 128 -30.56 -8.88 20.25
C ARG A 128 -31.79 -8.50 19.46
N MET A 129 -32.83 -9.30 19.61
CA MET A 129 -34.22 -8.96 19.29
C MET A 129 -35.08 -9.46 20.45
N THR A 130 -35.32 -8.62 21.44
CA THR A 130 -36.06 -9.01 22.65
C THR A 130 -37.20 -8.05 22.94
N TRP A 131 -38.30 -8.62 23.44
CA TRP A 131 -39.49 -7.87 23.79
C TRP A 131 -39.72 -7.86 25.30
N SER A 132 -40.23 -6.75 25.81
CA SER A 132 -40.77 -6.63 27.16
C SER A 132 -42.19 -6.06 27.14
N ALA A 133 -42.88 -6.11 28.29
CA ALA A 133 -44.31 -5.79 28.39
C ALA A 133 -44.67 -4.40 27.82
N GLY A 134 -45.89 -4.29 27.27
CA GLY A 134 -46.38 -3.08 26.57
C GLY A 134 -45.66 -2.85 25.25
N PRO A 135 -45.70 -3.83 24.34
CA PRO A 135 -44.52 -4.36 23.63
C PRO A 135 -43.44 -3.31 23.34
N ARG A 136 -42.35 -3.41 24.13
CA ARG A 136 -41.12 -2.64 23.96
C ARG A 136 -40.06 -3.51 23.31
N LEU A 137 -39.63 -3.13 22.13
CA LEU A 137 -38.53 -3.78 21.42
C LEU A 137 -37.19 -3.24 21.91
N ALA A 138 -36.28 -4.15 22.20
CA ALA A 138 -34.85 -3.91 22.25
C ALA A 138 -34.19 -4.72 21.14
N PHE A 139 -33.83 -4.02 20.06
CA PHE A 139 -33.13 -4.58 18.92
C PHE A 139 -31.76 -3.94 18.75
N ASN A 140 -30.73 -4.73 18.44
CA ASN A 140 -29.41 -4.21 18.11
C ASN A 140 -28.67 -5.11 17.12
N PHE A 141 -27.73 -4.50 16.41
CA PHE A 141 -26.81 -5.22 15.54
C PHE A 141 -25.79 -6.06 16.32
N GLY A 142 -25.25 -5.56 17.43
CA GLY A 142 -24.43 -6.35 18.37
C GLY A 142 -23.15 -6.93 17.75
N PHE A 143 -22.45 -6.10 16.98
CA PHE A 143 -21.25 -6.51 16.26
C PHE A 143 -20.13 -6.99 17.18
N THR A 144 -19.31 -7.89 16.67
CA THR A 144 -18.02 -8.26 17.26
C THR A 144 -17.10 -8.77 16.16
N ASP A 145 -15.83 -8.45 16.28
CA ASP A 145 -14.75 -8.92 15.42
C ASP A 145 -14.07 -10.21 15.97
N LEU A 146 -14.26 -10.49 17.26
CA LEU A 146 -13.81 -11.70 17.97
C LEU A 146 -14.53 -13.00 17.56
N GLY A 147 -15.70 -12.90 16.91
CA GLY A 147 -16.58 -14.04 16.60
C GLY A 147 -17.02 -14.06 15.14
N PRO A 148 -16.96 -15.22 14.43
CA PRO A 148 -17.47 -15.33 13.07
C PRO A 148 -18.97 -15.06 12.93
N GLY A 149 -19.38 -14.50 11.79
CA GLY A 149 -20.80 -14.30 11.41
C GLY A 149 -21.49 -13.14 12.13
N ARG A 150 -20.72 -12.22 12.72
CA ARG A 150 -21.21 -11.23 13.70
C ARG A 150 -21.19 -9.79 13.23
N TYR A 151 -21.12 -9.52 11.93
CA TYR A 151 -21.35 -8.19 11.38
C TYR A 151 -22.76 -8.06 10.78
N LEU A 152 -22.96 -7.21 9.76
CA LEU A 152 -24.26 -6.92 9.16
C LEU A 152 -25.02 -8.19 8.72
N GLU A 153 -24.29 -9.24 8.31
CA GLU A 153 -24.85 -10.54 7.95
C GLU A 153 -25.74 -11.15 9.03
N SER A 154 -25.60 -10.74 10.30
CA SER A 154 -26.48 -11.16 11.39
C SER A 154 -27.95 -10.81 11.16
N TRP A 155 -28.24 -9.76 10.38
CA TRP A 155 -29.60 -9.20 10.24
C TRP A 155 -30.04 -8.89 8.81
N VAL A 156 -29.08 -8.58 7.93
CA VAL A 156 -29.32 -8.23 6.51
C VAL A 156 -28.28 -8.98 5.69
N PRO A 157 -28.59 -9.50 4.48
CA PRO A 157 -27.57 -10.11 3.64
C PRO A 157 -26.42 -9.14 3.43
N ALA A 158 -25.18 -9.63 3.49
CA ALA A 158 -23.98 -8.81 3.41
C ALA A 158 -22.84 -9.59 2.75
N ASN A 159 -21.85 -8.86 2.25
CA ASN A 159 -20.60 -9.43 1.79
C ASN A 159 -19.56 -9.47 2.92
N LEU A 160 -18.40 -10.06 2.65
CA LEU A 160 -17.20 -9.91 3.46
C LEU A 160 -16.71 -8.45 3.44
N ILE A 161 -15.88 -8.07 4.41
CA ILE A 161 -15.51 -6.67 4.68
C ILE A 161 -14.57 -6.03 3.64
N PHE A 162 -14.07 -6.79 2.65
CA PHE A 162 -13.34 -6.24 1.51
C PHE A 162 -14.24 -5.34 0.64
N ASP A 163 -15.54 -5.61 0.66
CA ASP A 163 -16.53 -4.98 -0.21
C ASP A 163 -17.11 -3.71 0.40
N GLN A 164 -17.49 -2.75 -0.44
CA GLN A 164 -18.07 -1.47 -0.05
C GLN A 164 -19.32 -1.17 -0.86
N TYR A 165 -20.42 -0.90 -0.17
CA TYR A 165 -21.73 -0.72 -0.78
C TYR A 165 -22.61 0.20 0.06
N ASP A 166 -23.62 0.80 -0.57
CA ASP A 166 -24.65 1.52 0.16
C ASP A 166 -25.79 0.59 0.58
N LEU A 167 -26.43 0.94 1.69
CA LEU A 167 -27.54 0.20 2.28
C LEU A 167 -28.68 1.17 2.56
N THR A 168 -29.87 0.85 2.04
CA THR A 168 -31.11 1.49 2.46
C THR A 168 -31.94 0.51 3.26
N LEU A 169 -32.22 0.86 4.52
CA LEU A 169 -32.98 0.05 5.45
C LEU A 169 -34.33 0.72 5.78
N ASP A 170 -35.43 0.10 5.37
CA ASP A 170 -36.76 0.39 5.88
C ASP A 170 -36.97 -0.37 7.21
N LEU A 171 -37.24 0.37 8.28
CA LEU A 171 -37.30 -0.15 9.65
C LEU A 171 -38.66 0.18 10.25
N GLN A 172 -39.41 -0.83 10.68
CA GLN A 172 -40.77 -0.63 11.19
C GLN A 172 -41.09 -1.47 12.43
N VAL A 173 -41.75 -0.86 13.42
CA VAL A 173 -42.38 -1.56 14.55
C VAL A 173 -43.90 -1.39 14.46
N THR A 174 -44.61 -2.49 14.29
CA THR A 174 -46.07 -2.52 14.15
C THR A 174 -46.75 -3.03 15.41
N ASN A 175 -48.06 -2.83 15.50
CA ASN A 175 -48.90 -3.36 16.58
C ASN A 175 -48.44 -2.97 18.01
N THR A 176 -47.86 -1.79 18.15
CA THR A 176 -47.54 -1.15 19.43
C THR A 176 -47.87 0.33 19.38
N GLY A 177 -48.45 0.86 20.45
CA GLY A 177 -48.68 2.29 20.63
C GLY A 177 -47.51 3.03 21.28
N LEU A 178 -46.48 2.30 21.74
CA LEU A 178 -45.30 2.92 22.34
C LEU A 178 -44.33 3.39 21.26
N ALA A 179 -43.83 4.62 21.42
CA ALA A 179 -42.81 5.17 20.56
C ALA A 179 -41.47 4.42 20.73
N HIS A 180 -40.80 4.19 19.62
CA HIS A 180 -39.45 3.67 19.54
C HIS A 180 -38.54 4.69 18.85
N VAL A 181 -37.24 4.56 19.02
CA VAL A 181 -36.24 5.45 18.42
C VAL A 181 -35.05 4.62 17.89
N PRO A 182 -34.61 4.85 16.64
CA PRO A 182 -33.37 4.31 16.13
C PRO A 182 -32.17 5.16 16.60
N ILE A 183 -31.13 4.52 17.10
CA ILE A 183 -29.82 5.14 17.39
C ILE A 183 -28.85 4.56 16.37
N THR A 184 -28.35 5.41 15.47
CA THR A 184 -27.59 4.95 14.30
C THR A 184 -26.65 6.03 13.76
N ASN A 185 -25.55 5.60 13.14
CA ASN A 185 -24.67 6.44 12.33
C ASN A 185 -25.20 6.67 10.90
N GLY A 186 -26.32 6.03 10.52
CA GLY A 186 -27.02 6.27 9.26
C GLY A 186 -27.80 7.59 9.24
N THR A 187 -28.21 7.98 8.03
CA THR A 187 -29.12 9.13 7.82
C THR A 187 -30.55 8.66 7.97
N VAL A 188 -31.26 9.14 8.99
CA VAL A 188 -32.63 8.72 9.31
C VAL A 188 -33.65 9.65 8.68
N THR A 189 -34.61 9.09 7.96
CA THR A 189 -35.83 9.75 7.49
C THR A 189 -37.03 9.14 8.20
N VAL A 190 -37.81 9.95 8.91
CA VAL A 190 -39.05 9.51 9.57
C VAL A 190 -40.16 9.38 8.53
N LEU A 191 -40.70 8.18 8.35
CA LEU A 191 -41.78 7.89 7.40
C LEU A 191 -43.15 7.84 8.09
N GLY A 192 -43.17 7.57 9.40
CA GLY A 192 -44.38 7.54 10.20
C GLY A 192 -44.10 7.19 11.66
N ALA A 193 -45.17 6.95 12.44
CA ALA A 193 -45.03 6.45 13.79
C ALA A 193 -44.36 5.07 13.76
N ASN A 194 -43.24 4.94 14.47
CA ASN A 194 -42.42 3.73 14.49
C ASN A 194 -42.00 3.21 13.10
N HIS A 195 -41.81 4.10 12.13
CA HIS A 195 -41.43 3.75 10.77
C HIS A 195 -40.39 4.73 10.22
N TRP A 196 -39.24 4.21 9.79
CA TRP A 196 -38.10 4.98 9.32
C TRP A 196 -37.49 4.37 8.07
N SER A 197 -36.88 5.22 7.24
CA SER A 197 -35.86 4.81 6.28
C SER A 197 -34.50 5.27 6.78
N ILE A 198 -33.50 4.38 6.77
CA ILE A 198 -32.13 4.66 7.21
C ILE A 198 -31.19 4.40 6.04
N ALA A 199 -30.47 5.42 5.60
CA ALA A 199 -29.50 5.32 4.52
C ALA A 199 -28.06 5.29 5.06
N PHE A 200 -27.29 4.30 4.62
CA PHE A 200 -25.87 4.14 4.91
C PHE A 200 -25.04 4.37 3.62
N PRO A 201 -23.92 5.14 3.68
CA PRO A 201 -23.15 5.52 2.49
C PRO A 201 -22.41 4.38 1.78
N ALA A 202 -22.16 4.54 0.47
CA ALA A 202 -21.45 3.56 -0.38
C ALA A 202 -19.99 3.22 0.01
N ARG A 203 -19.40 3.94 0.97
CA ARG A 203 -18.07 3.62 1.51
C ARG A 203 -18.10 2.61 2.66
N PHE A 204 -19.30 2.25 3.13
CA PHE A 204 -19.51 1.35 4.26
C PHE A 204 -19.22 -0.08 3.83
N THR A 205 -18.74 -0.88 4.77
CA THR A 205 -18.61 -2.33 4.62
C THR A 205 -19.58 -3.02 5.60
N ALA A 206 -19.58 -4.35 5.64
CA ALA A 206 -20.46 -5.11 6.54
C ALA A 206 -20.32 -4.76 8.04
N PHE A 207 -19.19 -4.19 8.49
CA PHE A 207 -18.98 -3.85 9.91
C PHE A 207 -19.17 -2.36 10.25
N SER A 208 -19.61 -1.55 9.27
CA SER A 208 -19.73 -0.09 9.43
C SER A 208 -21.04 0.39 10.06
N PRO A 209 -22.21 -0.23 9.77
CA PRO A 209 -23.49 0.24 10.31
C PRO A 209 -23.64 0.05 11.82
N LEU A 210 -23.96 1.14 12.53
CA LEU A 210 -24.48 1.10 13.90
C LEU A 210 -26.01 1.12 13.84
N LEU A 211 -26.68 0.20 14.51
CA LEU A 211 -28.12 0.30 14.75
C LEU A 211 -28.52 -0.31 16.10
N GLU A 212 -29.14 0.52 16.92
CA GLU A 212 -29.98 0.15 18.05
C GLU A 212 -31.40 0.65 17.79
N LEU A 213 -32.41 -0.14 18.12
CA LEU A 213 -33.80 0.28 18.12
C LEU A 213 -34.39 -0.01 19.49
N ARG A 214 -34.82 1.06 20.18
CA ARG A 214 -35.25 1.03 21.57
C ARG A 214 -36.60 1.69 21.72
N ALA A 215 -37.43 1.20 22.65
CA ALA A 215 -38.57 1.98 23.12
C ALA A 215 -38.06 3.30 23.73
N GLU A 216 -38.65 4.43 23.34
CA GLU A 216 -38.14 5.77 23.64
C GLU A 216 -38.05 6.02 25.16
N ASP A 217 -38.98 5.45 25.93
CA ASP A 217 -39.01 5.56 27.40
C ASP A 217 -37.91 4.76 28.13
N THR A 218 -37.15 3.93 27.40
CA THR A 218 -36.06 3.11 27.96
C THR A 218 -34.68 3.71 27.79
N VAL A 219 -34.58 4.82 27.06
CA VAL A 219 -33.32 5.50 26.75
C VAL A 219 -33.39 6.97 27.09
N VAL A 220 -32.22 7.55 27.32
CA VAL A 220 -32.04 9.00 27.43
C VAL A 220 -30.86 9.40 26.56
N SER A 221 -30.93 10.59 25.97
CA SER A 221 -29.88 11.12 25.11
C SER A 221 -29.47 12.53 25.52
N GLN A 222 -28.27 12.91 25.07
CA GLN A 222 -27.77 14.26 25.14
C GLN A 222 -26.94 14.53 23.89
N THR A 223 -26.98 15.77 23.42
CA THR A 223 -26.22 16.21 22.25
C THR A 223 -25.13 17.21 22.65
N GLY A 224 -24.12 17.31 21.80
CA GLY A 224 -23.03 18.27 21.91
C GLY A 224 -22.42 18.56 20.54
N SER A 225 -21.34 19.31 20.51
CA SER A 225 -20.60 19.57 19.27
C SER A 225 -19.14 19.89 19.56
N VAL A 226 -18.26 19.59 18.61
CA VAL A 226 -16.85 19.96 18.67
C VAL A 226 -16.36 20.45 17.32
N VAL A 227 -15.46 21.43 17.30
CA VAL A 227 -14.76 21.86 16.08
C VAL A 227 -13.40 21.20 16.07
N LEU A 228 -13.09 20.47 14.99
CA LEU A 228 -11.83 19.78 14.86
C LEU A 228 -10.72 20.73 14.36
N PRO A 229 -9.51 20.68 14.94
CA PRO A 229 -8.49 21.71 14.77
C PRO A 229 -7.82 21.73 13.39
N LEU A 230 -7.67 20.58 12.72
CA LEU A 230 -7.00 20.48 11.43
C LEU A 230 -7.95 20.74 10.26
N SER A 231 -9.13 20.11 10.28
CA SER A 231 -10.11 20.25 9.20
C SER A 231 -11.00 21.49 9.34
N GLY A 232 -11.16 22.04 10.55
CA GLY A 232 -12.17 23.05 10.86
C GLY A 232 -13.60 22.51 10.84
N ALA A 233 -13.79 21.19 10.70
CA ALA A 233 -15.10 20.57 10.64
C ALA A 233 -15.81 20.67 12.00
N THR A 234 -17.10 21.02 11.99
CA THR A 234 -17.95 20.92 13.18
C THR A 234 -18.62 19.55 13.20
N ILE A 235 -18.34 18.76 14.24
CA ILE A 235 -18.92 17.44 14.44
C ILE A 235 -20.03 17.55 15.48
N ALA A 236 -21.25 17.18 15.08
CA ALA A 236 -22.37 17.01 16.00
C ALA A 236 -22.21 15.68 16.76
N LEU A 237 -22.24 15.76 18.08
CA LEU A 237 -22.10 14.62 18.97
C LEU A 237 -23.45 14.23 19.53
N GLU A 238 -23.71 12.93 19.56
CA GLU A 238 -24.96 12.37 20.06
C GLU A 238 -24.61 11.20 21.00
N ALA A 239 -24.96 11.32 22.28
CA ALA A 239 -24.67 10.29 23.28
C ALA A 239 -25.98 9.77 23.88
N TRP A 240 -26.12 8.46 23.92
CA TRP A 240 -27.28 7.74 24.42
C TRP A 240 -26.88 6.81 25.55
N LYS A 241 -27.83 6.51 26.44
CA LYS A 241 -27.72 5.40 27.40
C LYS A 241 -29.11 4.85 27.72
N LEU A 242 -29.16 3.66 28.31
CA LEU A 242 -30.38 3.19 28.95
C LEU A 242 -30.74 4.10 30.14
N THR A 243 -32.04 4.27 30.42
CA THR A 243 -32.53 5.03 31.58
C THR A 243 -31.92 4.52 32.88
N ALA A 244 -31.78 3.19 33.02
CA ALA A 244 -31.14 2.53 34.16
C ALA A 244 -29.59 2.62 34.17
N GLY A 245 -28.97 3.07 33.07
CA GLY A 245 -27.52 3.19 32.97
C GLY A 245 -26.97 4.34 33.82
N THR A 246 -25.79 4.15 34.42
CA THR A 246 -25.18 5.11 35.35
C THR A 246 -24.23 6.12 34.68
N ALA A 247 -23.96 5.97 33.38
CA ALA A 247 -23.07 6.87 32.65
C ALA A 247 -23.57 8.32 32.66
N ASN A 248 -22.67 9.27 32.90
CA ASN A 248 -22.96 10.70 32.78
C ASN A 248 -22.75 11.15 31.34
N LEU A 249 -23.84 11.39 30.60
CA LEU A 249 -23.81 11.74 29.18
C LEU A 249 -23.03 13.04 28.90
N GLY A 250 -23.24 14.10 29.69
CA GLY A 250 -22.53 15.36 29.52
C GLY A 250 -21.02 15.23 29.71
N ALA A 251 -20.59 14.46 30.71
CA ALA A 251 -19.17 14.16 30.92
C ALA A 251 -18.60 13.34 29.75
N GLN A 252 -19.31 12.32 29.27
CA GLN A 252 -18.82 11.51 28.16
C GLN A 252 -18.81 12.27 26.82
N LEU A 253 -19.76 13.17 26.57
CA LEU A 253 -19.70 14.07 25.41
C LEU A 253 -18.45 14.96 25.44
N THR A 254 -18.09 15.47 26.62
CA THR A 254 -16.85 16.24 26.80
C THR A 254 -15.61 15.39 26.51
N ASN A 255 -15.59 14.14 27.00
CA ASN A 255 -14.50 13.21 26.74
C ASN A 255 -14.39 12.88 25.24
N ILE A 256 -15.49 12.53 24.58
CA ILE A 256 -15.53 12.27 23.13
C ILE A 256 -15.02 13.48 22.35
N ALA A 257 -15.47 14.69 22.67
CA ALA A 257 -14.99 15.91 22.04
C ALA A 257 -13.47 16.07 22.16
N ASN A 258 -12.93 15.87 23.36
CA ASN A 258 -11.48 15.94 23.60
C ASN A 258 -10.71 14.86 22.82
N PHE A 259 -11.22 13.63 22.79
CA PHE A 259 -10.60 12.53 22.04
C PHE A 259 -10.60 12.81 20.54
N LEU A 260 -11.73 13.23 19.96
CA LEU A 260 -11.79 13.56 18.53
C LEU A 260 -10.79 14.66 18.14
N VAL A 261 -10.64 15.69 18.97
CA VAL A 261 -9.65 16.77 18.76
C VAL A 261 -8.22 16.24 18.83
N ALA A 262 -7.90 15.44 19.85
CA ALA A 262 -6.56 14.87 20.04
C ALA A 262 -6.20 13.89 18.90
N ASN A 263 -7.15 13.05 18.51
CA ASN A 263 -6.98 12.03 17.48
C ASN A 263 -6.80 12.66 16.10
N GLU A 264 -7.54 13.73 15.78
CA GLU A 264 -7.34 14.45 14.52
C GLU A 264 -5.93 15.06 14.48
N ALA A 265 -5.49 15.69 15.57
CA ALA A 265 -4.17 16.30 15.65
C ALA A 265 -3.04 15.28 15.50
N SER A 266 -3.18 14.08 16.08
CA SER A 266 -2.15 13.03 16.04
C SER A 266 -2.11 12.26 14.71
N THR A 267 -3.27 12.03 14.09
CA THR A 267 -3.39 11.05 13.00
C THR A 267 -3.74 11.68 11.65
N GLY A 268 -4.62 12.68 11.61
CA GLY A 268 -5.09 13.27 10.35
C GLY A 268 -6.59 13.56 10.36
N PRO A 269 -7.17 14.03 9.23
CA PRO A 269 -8.56 14.48 9.17
C PRO A 269 -9.59 13.41 9.53
N TYR A 270 -10.70 13.78 10.18
CA TYR A 270 -11.83 12.89 10.42
C TYR A 270 -12.67 12.68 9.15
N VAL A 271 -12.95 11.42 8.78
CA VAL A 271 -13.54 11.06 7.46
C VAL A 271 -15.01 10.64 7.49
N HIS A 272 -15.67 10.65 8.65
CA HIS A 272 -17.03 10.10 8.77
C HIS A 272 -18.15 11.13 8.58
N GLY A 273 -17.84 12.30 8.05
CA GLY A 273 -18.79 13.40 7.88
C GLY A 273 -18.82 14.31 9.10
N ASN A 274 -20.01 14.82 9.45
CA ASN A 274 -20.19 15.84 10.49
C ASN A 274 -20.95 15.34 11.72
N ARG A 275 -21.00 14.02 11.95
CA ARG A 275 -21.72 13.40 13.07
C ARG A 275 -20.87 12.30 13.73
N PHE A 276 -20.99 12.17 15.04
CA PHE A 276 -20.48 11.05 15.82
C PHE A 276 -21.54 10.59 16.83
N VAL A 277 -21.89 9.30 16.81
CA VAL A 277 -22.97 8.73 17.64
C VAL A 277 -22.43 7.70 18.62
N ALA A 278 -22.71 7.85 19.91
CA ALA A 278 -22.28 6.93 20.96
C ALA A 278 -23.47 6.35 21.72
N PHE A 279 -23.56 5.02 21.80
CA PHE A 279 -24.44 4.32 22.74
C PHE A 279 -23.62 3.80 23.93
N LEU A 280 -23.78 4.45 25.09
CA LEU A 280 -23.07 4.09 26.31
C LEU A 280 -23.77 2.94 27.03
N HIS A 281 -23.15 1.77 26.96
CA HIS A 281 -23.67 0.53 27.51
C HIS A 281 -22.53 -0.31 28.14
N GLN A 282 -22.12 -1.39 27.49
CA GLN A 282 -21.11 -2.33 27.97
C GLN A 282 -20.19 -2.74 26.82
N GLY A 283 -18.98 -3.19 27.14
CA GLY A 283 -18.03 -3.63 26.12
C GLY A 283 -17.45 -2.46 25.31
N GLY A 284 -17.06 -2.75 24.08
CA GLY A 284 -16.51 -1.84 23.11
C GLY A 284 -16.77 -2.39 21.72
N MET A 285 -17.21 -1.53 20.82
CA MET A 285 -17.41 -1.82 19.41
C MET A 285 -17.48 -0.50 18.65
N GLU A 286 -16.63 -0.40 17.64
CA GLU A 286 -16.44 0.72 16.77
C GLU A 286 -17.23 0.56 15.46
N TYR A 287 -17.77 1.67 14.98
CA TYR A 287 -18.54 1.81 13.74
C TYR A 287 -18.08 3.06 12.99
N ASP A 288 -18.45 3.20 11.72
CA ASP A 288 -18.13 4.40 10.95
C ASP A 288 -18.79 5.64 11.58
N GLY A 289 -18.02 6.48 12.27
CA GLY A 289 -18.57 7.64 12.98
C GLY A 289 -19.54 7.28 14.12
N GLY A 290 -19.38 6.12 14.74
CA GLY A 290 -20.14 5.79 15.94
C GLY A 290 -19.55 4.65 16.75
N ILE A 291 -20.05 4.47 17.97
CA ILE A 291 -19.56 3.48 18.93
C ILE A 291 -20.71 2.92 19.77
N THR A 292 -20.60 1.66 20.17
CA THR A 292 -21.32 1.11 21.34
C THR A 292 -20.29 0.71 22.37
N THR A 293 -20.29 1.34 23.54
CA THR A 293 -19.15 1.19 24.46
C THR A 293 -19.53 1.40 25.92
N GLY A 294 -18.76 0.82 26.83
CA GLY A 294 -18.70 1.21 28.23
C GLY A 294 -17.77 2.41 28.45
N VAL A 295 -17.89 3.07 29.60
CA VAL A 295 -17.06 4.26 29.91
C VAL A 295 -15.55 3.95 29.90
N GLY A 296 -15.15 2.74 30.32
CA GLY A 296 -13.74 2.35 30.37
C GLY A 296 -13.06 2.19 29.01
N ALA A 297 -13.81 1.85 27.96
CA ALA A 297 -13.28 1.67 26.60
C ALA A 297 -13.51 2.90 25.71
N LEU A 298 -14.14 3.96 26.22
CA LEU A 298 -14.59 5.10 25.43
C LEU A 298 -13.47 5.75 24.59
N GLN A 299 -12.28 5.89 25.15
CA GLN A 299 -11.12 6.45 24.44
C GLN A 299 -10.71 5.57 23.25
N HIS A 300 -10.53 4.28 23.51
CA HIS A 300 -10.16 3.26 22.53
C HIS A 300 -11.14 3.23 21.36
N GLU A 301 -12.45 3.09 21.67
CA GLU A 301 -13.50 3.05 20.64
C GLU A 301 -13.60 4.36 19.84
N THR A 302 -13.35 5.51 20.48
CA THR A 302 -13.35 6.78 19.74
C THR A 302 -12.16 6.88 18.78
N PHE A 303 -10.99 6.33 19.15
CA PHE A 303 -9.80 6.33 18.31
C PHE A 303 -9.94 5.46 17.07
N HIS A 304 -10.73 4.39 17.14
CA HIS A 304 -11.09 3.57 15.99
C HIS A 304 -11.77 4.33 14.81
N SER A 305 -12.28 5.55 15.06
CA SER A 305 -12.71 6.43 13.96
C SER A 305 -11.61 6.68 12.94
N TRP A 306 -10.33 6.57 13.31
CA TRP A 306 -9.21 6.65 12.38
C TRP A 306 -8.77 5.26 11.93
N TRP A 307 -8.54 4.33 12.86
CA TRP A 307 -8.00 3.01 12.57
C TRP A 307 -9.07 1.92 12.75
N GLY A 308 -9.34 1.13 11.72
CA GLY A 308 -10.43 0.15 11.69
C GLY A 308 -11.70 0.68 11.01
N ARG A 309 -12.02 1.98 11.16
CA ARG A 309 -13.20 2.58 10.48
C ARG A 309 -12.86 3.69 9.49
N GLY A 310 -11.87 4.52 9.80
CA GLY A 310 -11.32 5.49 8.84
C GLY A 310 -10.48 4.79 7.77
N LEU A 311 -9.48 4.03 8.21
CA LEU A 311 -8.75 3.06 7.41
C LEU A 311 -9.22 1.66 7.79
N LYS A 312 -9.91 0.97 6.87
CA LYS A 312 -10.54 -0.33 7.14
C LYS A 312 -9.64 -1.49 6.74
N PRO A 313 -9.57 -2.60 7.50
CA PRO A 313 -8.92 -3.82 7.04
C PRO A 313 -9.67 -4.46 5.86
N ALA A 314 -8.92 -5.03 4.92
CA ALA A 314 -9.47 -5.71 3.75
C ALA A 314 -10.11 -7.07 4.07
N SER A 315 -9.69 -7.70 5.17
CA SER A 315 -10.23 -8.97 5.65
C SER A 315 -10.10 -9.03 7.17
N GLN A 316 -10.80 -9.95 7.83
CA GLN A 316 -10.67 -10.12 9.28
C GLN A 316 -9.24 -10.51 9.72
N PRO A 317 -8.47 -11.34 8.98
CA PRO A 317 -7.04 -11.52 9.21
C PRO A 317 -6.23 -10.24 9.15
N ASP A 318 -6.62 -9.29 8.29
CA ASP A 318 -5.97 -8.00 8.19
C ASP A 318 -6.33 -7.06 9.35
N ALA A 319 -7.37 -7.33 10.12
CA ALA A 319 -7.81 -6.44 11.18
C ALA A 319 -6.80 -6.31 12.33
N TRP A 320 -5.86 -7.23 12.51
CA TRP A 320 -4.96 -7.22 13.69
C TRP A 320 -4.29 -5.87 13.98
N TRP A 321 -3.97 -5.08 12.95
CA TRP A 321 -3.28 -3.80 13.13
C TRP A 321 -4.17 -2.69 13.65
N ASP A 322 -5.51 -2.77 13.51
CA ASP A 322 -6.40 -1.75 14.07
C ASP A 322 -6.37 -1.80 15.61
N GLU A 323 -6.63 -2.97 16.19
CA GLU A 323 -6.58 -3.21 17.62
C GLU A 323 -5.19 -2.98 18.18
N ALA A 324 -4.17 -3.53 17.50
CA ALA A 324 -2.78 -3.40 17.94
C ALA A 324 -2.31 -1.94 17.99
N TRP A 325 -2.66 -1.13 16.99
CA TRP A 325 -2.28 0.27 16.94
C TRP A 325 -3.09 1.09 17.94
N ASN A 326 -4.38 0.79 18.13
CA ASN A 326 -5.19 1.44 19.14
C ASN A 326 -4.65 1.21 20.55
N VAL A 327 -4.33 -0.04 20.92
CA VAL A 327 -3.74 -0.33 22.24
C VAL A 327 -2.37 0.33 22.41
N TYR A 328 -1.56 0.42 21.35
CA TYR A 328 -0.30 1.18 21.40
C TYR A 328 -0.54 2.67 21.74
N ASN A 329 -1.63 3.26 21.24
CA ASN A 329 -2.02 4.64 21.53
C ASN A 329 -2.69 4.80 22.90
N ASP A 330 -3.47 3.82 23.38
CA ASP A 330 -3.98 3.80 24.75
C ASP A 330 -2.85 3.86 25.77
N ASN A 331 -1.72 3.22 25.46
CA ASN A 331 -0.49 3.25 26.24
C ASN A 331 0.37 4.50 25.99
N GLY A 332 -0.18 5.53 25.35
CA GLY A 332 0.43 6.83 25.14
C GLY A 332 1.35 6.93 23.91
N ALA A 333 1.33 5.95 23.01
CA ALA A 333 2.10 5.93 21.75
C ALA A 333 3.62 6.20 21.91
N ALA A 334 4.18 5.81 23.05
CA ALA A 334 5.57 6.10 23.43
C ALA A 334 6.43 4.85 23.64
N GLY A 335 5.83 3.65 23.57
CA GLY A 335 6.53 2.39 23.85
C GLY A 335 7.55 2.05 22.76
N SER A 336 8.75 1.64 23.19
CA SER A 336 9.79 1.06 22.31
C SER A 336 10.41 -0.14 23.01
N LEU A 337 10.51 -1.26 22.30
CA LEU A 337 11.08 -2.51 22.84
C LEU A 337 11.60 -3.39 21.68
N PRO A 338 12.92 -3.61 21.55
CA PRO A 338 13.50 -4.42 20.48
C PRO A 338 12.87 -5.80 20.37
N PHE A 339 12.66 -6.32 19.16
CA PHE A 339 12.16 -7.67 18.94
C PHE A 339 13.08 -8.74 19.54
N ASP A 340 12.49 -9.83 20.04
CA ASP A 340 13.22 -11.04 20.42
C ASP A 340 13.00 -12.12 19.35
N PHE A 341 13.87 -12.15 18.34
CA PHE A 341 13.80 -13.12 17.25
C PHE A 341 14.07 -14.58 17.65
N SER A 342 14.50 -14.82 18.90
CA SER A 342 14.60 -16.17 19.46
C SER A 342 13.28 -16.65 20.07
N GLY A 343 12.38 -15.72 20.42
CA GLY A 343 11.05 -16.00 20.95
C GLY A 343 10.15 -16.71 19.93
N ALA A 344 9.06 -17.30 20.40
CA ALA A 344 8.11 -18.03 19.55
C ALA A 344 7.51 -17.11 18.46
N ALA A 345 7.23 -17.69 17.28
CA ALA A 345 6.47 -17.02 16.25
C ALA A 345 5.05 -16.69 16.74
N VAL A 346 4.49 -15.58 16.24
CA VAL A 346 3.13 -15.13 16.53
C VAL A 346 2.40 -14.96 15.20
N GLU A 347 1.22 -15.58 15.10
CA GLU A 347 0.31 -15.42 13.97
C GLU A 347 -0.78 -14.42 14.36
N LEU A 348 -0.68 -13.22 13.78
CA LEU A 348 -1.69 -12.15 13.87
C LEU A 348 -2.52 -12.06 12.59
N ASN A 349 -1.90 -12.32 11.43
CA ASN A 349 -2.56 -12.39 10.13
C ASN A 349 -2.40 -13.81 9.56
N PRO A 350 -3.37 -14.71 9.77
CA PRO A 350 -3.37 -16.02 9.16
C PRO A 350 -3.59 -15.92 7.64
N LEU A 351 -2.80 -16.66 6.84
CA LEU A 351 -2.91 -16.64 5.38
C LEU A 351 -4.19 -17.27 4.82
N ASN A 352 -5.03 -17.90 5.64
CA ASN A 352 -6.34 -18.36 5.19
C ASN A 352 -7.29 -17.15 5.06
N PRO A 353 -7.61 -16.68 3.83
CA PRO A 353 -8.39 -15.45 3.63
C PRO A 353 -9.87 -15.61 4.02
N TRP A 354 -10.29 -16.83 4.38
CA TRP A 354 -11.63 -17.16 4.83
C TRP A 354 -11.79 -17.17 6.35
N VAL A 355 -10.73 -16.83 7.10
CA VAL A 355 -10.86 -16.59 8.54
C VAL A 355 -11.76 -15.37 8.74
N ARG A 356 -12.72 -15.47 9.68
CA ARG A 356 -13.76 -14.46 9.90
C ARG A 356 -13.70 -13.82 11.28
N ARG A 357 -12.51 -13.76 11.86
CA ARG A 357 -12.27 -13.12 13.16
C ARG A 357 -10.93 -12.40 13.16
N THR A 358 -10.84 -11.34 13.93
CA THR A 358 -9.57 -10.71 14.28
C THR A 358 -8.80 -11.63 15.23
N ALA A 359 -7.48 -11.67 15.12
CA ALA A 359 -6.66 -12.40 16.07
C ALA A 359 -6.75 -11.74 17.46
N SER A 360 -7.22 -12.46 18.49
CA SER A 360 -7.32 -11.87 19.84
C SER A 360 -5.96 -11.43 20.42
N ALA A 361 -4.85 -12.00 19.92
CA ALA A 361 -3.50 -11.60 20.29
C ALA A 361 -3.13 -10.18 19.81
N SER A 362 -3.96 -9.54 18.98
CA SER A 362 -3.73 -8.16 18.50
C SER A 362 -3.59 -7.15 19.64
N TYR A 363 -4.41 -7.27 20.68
CA TYR A 363 -4.35 -6.42 21.88
C TYR A 363 -3.07 -6.58 22.72
N SER A 364 -2.27 -7.62 22.49
CA SER A 364 -1.08 -7.94 23.28
C SER A 364 0.15 -8.05 22.39
N SER A 365 0.28 -9.17 21.67
CA SER A 365 1.36 -9.39 20.72
C SER A 365 1.37 -8.38 19.57
N GLY A 366 0.21 -7.88 19.15
CA GLY A 366 0.12 -6.81 18.15
C GLY A 366 0.65 -5.47 18.66
N GLU A 367 0.23 -5.01 19.84
CA GLU A 367 0.84 -3.83 20.49
C GLU A 367 2.36 -3.97 20.64
N ARG A 368 2.78 -5.17 21.06
CA ARG A 368 4.20 -5.53 21.20
C ARG A 368 4.96 -5.45 19.88
N PHE A 369 4.30 -5.76 18.76
CA PHE A 369 4.87 -5.60 17.43
C PHE A 369 5.17 -4.12 17.14
N PHE A 370 4.24 -3.21 17.41
CA PHE A 370 4.47 -1.77 17.20
C PHE A 370 5.56 -1.20 18.10
N ARG A 371 5.70 -1.68 19.34
CA ARG A 371 6.87 -1.35 20.18
C ARG A 371 8.19 -1.83 19.56
N GLY A 372 8.19 -2.97 18.89
CA GLY A 372 9.33 -3.49 18.14
C GLY A 372 9.64 -2.65 16.90
N ALA A 373 8.63 -2.29 16.11
CA ALA A 373 8.79 -1.39 14.97
C ALA A 373 9.33 -0.02 15.43
N ALA A 374 8.86 0.50 16.57
CA ALA A 374 9.38 1.72 17.17
C ALA A 374 10.84 1.61 17.63
N ALA A 375 11.35 0.41 17.91
CA ALA A 375 12.77 0.19 18.23
C ALA A 375 13.66 0.27 16.98
N PHE A 376 13.14 -0.08 15.80
CA PHE A 376 13.85 0.09 14.52
C PHE A 376 13.74 1.52 13.97
N MET A 377 12.54 2.10 14.00
CA MET A 377 12.25 3.39 13.34
C MET A 377 12.39 4.60 14.28
N GLY A 378 12.50 4.36 15.59
CA GLY A 378 12.23 5.37 16.62
C GLY A 378 10.73 5.66 16.74
N VAL A 379 10.29 6.06 17.94
CA VAL A 379 8.89 6.45 18.20
C VAL A 379 8.41 7.57 17.25
N PRO A 380 9.17 8.67 17.02
CA PRO A 380 8.76 9.69 16.07
C PRO A 380 8.67 9.19 14.62
N GLY A 381 9.56 8.27 14.22
CA GLY A 381 9.55 7.68 12.89
C GLY A 381 8.34 6.78 12.65
N LEU A 382 7.99 5.93 13.63
CA LEU A 382 6.80 5.09 13.57
C LEU A 382 5.52 5.92 13.55
N THR A 383 5.37 6.88 14.48
CA THR A 383 4.16 7.72 14.57
C THR A 383 3.96 8.56 13.31
N ALA A 384 5.02 9.19 12.78
CA ALA A 384 4.96 9.90 11.50
C ALA A 384 4.66 8.95 10.32
N GLY A 385 5.20 7.73 10.36
CA GLY A 385 4.91 6.69 9.37
C GLY A 385 3.45 6.29 9.36
N MET A 386 2.86 5.99 10.51
CA MET A 386 1.44 5.60 10.65
C MET A 386 0.51 6.75 10.25
N ARG A 387 0.81 7.98 10.69
CA ARG A 387 0.11 9.18 10.23
C ARG A 387 0.14 9.32 8.70
N ALA A 388 1.31 9.20 8.09
CA ALA A 388 1.44 9.28 6.64
C ALA A 388 0.73 8.12 5.91
N PHE A 389 0.56 6.96 6.55
CA PHE A 389 -0.22 5.85 5.99
C PHE A 389 -1.71 6.19 5.96
N TYR A 390 -2.23 6.75 7.06
CA TYR A 390 -3.61 7.22 7.15
C TYR A 390 -3.89 8.37 6.17
N GLU A 391 -3.06 9.41 6.18
CA GLU A 391 -3.21 10.60 5.34
C GLU A 391 -3.04 10.32 3.84
N ALA A 392 -2.42 9.20 3.46
CA ALA A 392 -2.36 8.79 2.06
C ALA A 392 -3.75 8.54 1.45
N GLY A 393 -4.79 8.42 2.28
CA GLY A 393 -6.19 8.41 1.88
C GLY A 393 -6.53 7.17 1.07
N ASN A 394 -6.96 6.10 1.76
CA ASN A 394 -7.50 4.94 1.07
C ASN A 394 -9.04 4.98 1.13
N GLU A 395 -9.67 5.21 -0.01
CA GLU A 395 -11.13 5.07 -0.16
C GLU A 395 -11.57 3.61 -0.05
N ARG A 396 -10.60 2.68 -0.14
CA ARG A 396 -10.78 1.22 -0.15
C ARG A 396 -10.22 0.60 1.13
N PRO A 397 -10.65 -0.62 1.49
CA PRO A 397 -10.01 -1.39 2.56
C PRO A 397 -8.52 -1.70 2.27
N VAL A 398 -7.78 -2.02 3.32
CA VAL A 398 -6.32 -2.15 3.33
C VAL A 398 -5.89 -3.54 3.78
N PRO A 399 -5.11 -4.28 2.99
CA PRO A 399 -4.48 -5.51 3.45
C PRO A 399 -3.24 -5.23 4.31
N THR A 400 -2.85 -6.18 5.15
CA THR A 400 -1.64 -6.07 5.98
C THR A 400 -0.38 -5.87 5.16
N THR A 401 -0.32 -6.42 3.95
CA THR A 401 0.80 -6.22 3.03
C THR A 401 1.01 -4.75 2.69
N ALA A 402 -0.05 -3.97 2.53
CA ALA A 402 0.08 -2.53 2.25
C ALA A 402 0.67 -1.77 3.45
N LEU A 403 0.33 -2.16 4.69
CA LEU A 403 0.94 -1.62 5.90
C LEU A 403 2.42 -2.01 6.00
N GLU A 404 2.73 -3.29 5.76
CA GLU A 404 4.10 -3.80 5.72
C GLU A 404 4.95 -3.05 4.70
N GLU A 405 4.50 -2.98 3.45
CA GLU A 405 5.19 -2.30 2.36
C GLU A 405 5.46 -0.83 2.70
N HIS A 406 4.47 -0.16 3.30
CA HIS A 406 4.60 1.24 3.70
C HIS A 406 5.64 1.46 4.81
N LEU A 407 5.65 0.59 5.82
CA LEU A 407 6.58 0.67 6.95
C LEU A 407 7.99 0.23 6.56
N VAL A 408 8.15 -0.88 5.82
CA VAL A 408 9.43 -1.37 5.31
C VAL A 408 10.08 -0.34 4.39
N ALA A 409 9.31 0.31 3.51
CA ALA A 409 9.85 1.36 2.65
C ALA A 409 10.39 2.57 3.44
N ARG A 410 9.96 2.79 4.69
CA ARG A 410 10.42 3.90 5.55
C ARG A 410 11.43 3.46 6.60
N CYS A 411 11.57 2.17 6.83
CA CYS A 411 12.51 1.61 7.79
C CYS A 411 13.90 1.55 7.14
N ALA A 412 14.92 2.05 7.85
CA ALA A 412 16.32 1.90 7.44
C ALA A 412 16.88 0.50 7.80
N ASP A 413 16.15 -0.27 8.62
CA ASP A 413 16.54 -1.59 9.09
C ASP A 413 15.76 -2.69 8.34
N PRO A 414 16.44 -3.57 7.57
CA PRO A 414 15.79 -4.63 6.82
C PRO A 414 15.15 -5.71 7.71
N SER A 415 15.54 -5.82 8.99
CA SER A 415 14.97 -6.81 9.92
C SER A 415 13.51 -6.53 10.30
N LEU A 416 12.92 -5.43 9.84
CA LEU A 416 11.46 -5.26 9.93
C LEU A 416 10.72 -6.31 9.08
N VAL A 417 11.29 -6.74 7.94
CA VAL A 417 10.75 -7.85 7.11
C VAL A 417 10.73 -9.15 7.92
N ASP A 418 11.80 -9.43 8.65
CA ASP A 418 11.89 -10.59 9.55
C ASP A 418 10.84 -10.54 10.67
N ALA A 419 10.53 -9.35 11.16
CA ALA A 419 9.53 -9.16 12.20
C ALA A 419 8.12 -9.46 11.69
N PHE A 420 7.77 -9.00 10.47
CA PHE A 420 6.51 -9.38 9.82
C PHE A 420 6.43 -10.89 9.59
N HIS A 421 7.48 -11.49 9.02
CA HIS A 421 7.57 -12.95 8.81
C HIS A 421 7.23 -13.73 10.09
N ARG A 422 7.87 -13.37 11.21
CA ARG A 422 7.80 -14.16 12.45
C ARG A 422 6.65 -13.80 13.37
N PHE A 423 6.31 -12.51 13.49
CA PHE A 423 5.41 -12.01 14.54
C PHE A 423 4.08 -11.46 14.01
N VAL A 424 3.89 -11.43 12.69
CA VAL A 424 2.60 -11.11 12.05
C VAL A 424 2.08 -12.31 11.30
N TYR A 425 2.87 -12.88 10.38
CA TYR A 425 2.44 -14.04 9.59
C TYR A 425 2.70 -15.39 10.30
N GLY A 426 3.36 -15.38 11.46
CA GLY A 426 3.56 -16.58 12.29
C GLY A 426 4.47 -17.64 11.70
N PHE A 427 5.31 -17.31 10.71
CA PHE A 427 6.16 -18.30 10.08
C PHE A 427 7.39 -18.66 10.95
N PRO A 428 7.78 -19.94 10.99
CA PRO A 428 8.99 -20.37 11.66
C PRO A 428 10.24 -19.90 10.90
N ASP A 429 11.40 -20.10 11.51
CA ASP A 429 12.68 -19.97 10.80
C ASP A 429 12.72 -20.94 9.61
N PRO A 430 13.06 -20.47 8.40
CA PRO A 430 13.12 -21.35 7.25
C PRO A 430 14.24 -22.38 7.41
N SER A 431 13.92 -23.65 7.16
CA SER A 431 14.86 -24.75 7.20
C SER A 431 14.53 -25.78 6.12
N PRO A 432 15.31 -25.89 5.02
CA PRO A 432 16.48 -25.05 4.71
C PRO A 432 16.10 -23.59 4.40
N ALA A 433 17.07 -22.69 4.42
CA ALA A 433 16.86 -21.29 4.05
C ALA A 433 16.52 -21.16 2.55
N PRO A 434 15.64 -20.22 2.15
CA PRO A 434 15.47 -19.83 0.75
C PRO A 434 16.75 -19.17 0.23
N ASP A 435 16.83 -19.01 -1.09
CA ASP A 435 17.95 -18.35 -1.77
C ASP A 435 17.33 -17.50 -2.89
N LEU A 436 17.01 -16.26 -2.57
CA LEU A 436 16.31 -15.35 -3.46
C LEU A 436 17.30 -14.57 -4.30
N TRP A 437 16.98 -14.36 -5.57
CA TRP A 437 17.85 -13.56 -6.42
C TRP A 437 17.13 -12.81 -7.52
N ILE A 438 17.76 -11.73 -7.94
CA ILE A 438 17.40 -10.91 -9.08
C ILE A 438 18.58 -10.97 -10.04
N LYS A 439 18.32 -11.26 -11.32
CA LYS A 439 19.39 -11.45 -12.30
C LYS A 439 20.04 -10.11 -12.65
N ASP A 440 21.36 -10.06 -12.60
CA ASP A 440 22.17 -8.91 -13.00
C ASP A 440 22.34 -8.76 -14.51
N ASP A 441 22.52 -9.87 -15.21
CA ASP A 441 22.86 -9.92 -16.63
C ASP A 441 22.26 -11.19 -17.23
N PRO A 442 21.89 -11.25 -18.54
CA PRO A 442 21.35 -12.46 -19.14
C PRO A 442 22.13 -13.75 -18.83
N GLY A 443 23.46 -13.67 -18.73
CA GLY A 443 24.34 -14.78 -18.38
C GLY A 443 24.45 -15.10 -16.88
N HIS A 444 23.92 -14.26 -16.00
CA HIS A 444 23.94 -14.48 -14.56
C HIS A 444 22.94 -15.60 -14.17
N ALA A 445 23.42 -16.60 -13.44
CA ALA A 445 22.69 -17.79 -13.00
C ALA A 445 22.40 -17.80 -11.48
N GLY A 446 22.51 -16.65 -10.80
CA GLY A 446 22.14 -16.47 -9.39
C GLY A 446 23.24 -16.73 -8.37
N SER A 447 24.51 -16.60 -8.74
CA SER A 447 25.66 -16.65 -7.83
C SER A 447 25.91 -15.29 -7.17
N ASP A 448 26.29 -15.25 -5.89
CA ASP A 448 26.52 -13.98 -5.16
C ASP A 448 27.53 -13.06 -5.84
N HIS A 449 28.61 -13.65 -6.38
CA HIS A 449 29.62 -12.89 -7.09
C HIS A 449 29.39 -12.90 -8.59
N TRP A 450 29.17 -11.72 -9.16
CA TRP A 450 29.01 -11.55 -10.61
C TRP A 450 30.04 -10.57 -11.20
N ALA A 451 30.76 -10.99 -12.23
CA ALA A 451 31.78 -10.16 -12.89
C ALA A 451 31.29 -9.46 -14.17
N GLY A 452 30.05 -9.74 -14.59
CA GLY A 452 29.44 -9.16 -15.78
C GLY A 452 28.73 -7.84 -15.52
N THR A 453 27.72 -7.53 -16.34
CA THR A 453 27.02 -6.23 -16.35
C THR A 453 26.01 -6.08 -15.22
N PHE A 454 26.44 -5.93 -13.97
CA PHE A 454 25.53 -5.82 -12.81
C PHE A 454 24.73 -4.50 -12.73
N TRP A 455 25.12 -3.49 -13.49
CA TRP A 455 24.48 -2.17 -13.47
C TRP A 455 23.30 -2.05 -14.46
N ASN A 456 22.92 -3.13 -15.14
CA ASN A 456 21.81 -3.15 -16.10
C ASN A 456 20.99 -4.44 -16.06
N SER A 457 20.42 -4.74 -14.90
CA SER A 457 19.57 -5.92 -14.69
C SER A 457 18.44 -6.05 -15.74
N PRO A 458 18.26 -7.23 -16.38
CA PRO A 458 17.11 -7.54 -17.22
C PRO A 458 15.84 -7.89 -16.43
N ASP A 459 15.96 -8.08 -15.12
CA ASP A 459 14.85 -8.37 -14.23
C ASP A 459 14.24 -7.13 -13.59
N LEU A 460 14.83 -5.97 -13.84
CA LEU A 460 14.32 -4.69 -13.43
C LEU A 460 13.78 -3.96 -14.66
N TRP A 461 12.51 -3.58 -14.64
CA TRP A 461 11.93 -2.70 -15.65
C TRP A 461 10.84 -1.76 -15.09
N ILE A 462 10.54 -0.69 -15.83
CA ILE A 462 9.51 0.28 -15.47
C ILE A 462 8.39 0.21 -16.48
N ARG A 463 7.16 0.41 -15.99
CA ARG A 463 5.97 0.66 -16.80
C ARG A 463 5.36 2.01 -16.44
N ASN A 464 4.80 2.71 -17.43
CA ASN A 464 4.08 3.98 -17.22
C ASN A 464 2.60 3.76 -16.87
N ALA A 465 2.15 2.50 -16.81
CA ALA A 465 0.83 2.09 -16.36
C ALA A 465 0.95 0.77 -15.60
N ASP A 466 0.00 0.45 -14.71
CA ASP A 466 -0.09 -0.87 -14.11
C ASP A 466 -0.70 -1.89 -15.08
N ASP A 467 0.06 -2.27 -16.10
CA ASP A 467 -0.43 -3.07 -17.23
C ASP A 467 0.12 -4.51 -17.28
N GLY A 468 0.99 -4.88 -16.35
CA GLY A 468 1.64 -6.19 -16.32
C GLY A 468 2.60 -6.45 -17.48
N GLY A 469 2.91 -5.43 -18.28
CA GLY A 469 3.85 -5.53 -19.39
C GLY A 469 5.27 -5.84 -18.90
N THR A 470 6.05 -6.54 -19.72
CA THR A 470 7.40 -7.02 -19.35
C THR A 470 8.53 -6.26 -20.03
N THR A 471 8.20 -5.21 -20.80
CA THR A 471 9.17 -4.39 -21.54
C THR A 471 9.46 -3.10 -20.78
N HIS A 472 10.73 -2.74 -20.64
CA HIS A 472 11.13 -1.49 -20.00
C HIS A 472 10.66 -0.26 -20.79
N GLN A 473 10.05 0.69 -20.09
CA GLN A 473 9.73 2.02 -20.58
C GLN A 473 10.54 3.08 -19.80
N PRO A 474 10.95 4.19 -20.45
CA PRO A 474 11.43 5.35 -19.71
C PRO A 474 10.36 5.86 -18.74
N PRO A 475 10.72 6.26 -17.51
CA PRO A 475 9.75 6.84 -16.59
C PRO A 475 9.21 8.18 -17.11
N GLU A 476 7.94 8.46 -16.80
CA GLU A 476 7.27 9.70 -17.19
C GLU A 476 7.02 10.59 -15.97
N GLN A 477 7.64 11.78 -15.95
CA GLN A 477 7.46 12.78 -14.91
C GLN A 477 6.01 13.29 -14.89
N GLY A 478 5.48 13.53 -13.70
CA GLY A 478 4.16 14.13 -13.51
C GLY A 478 3.02 13.11 -13.41
N GLN A 479 3.32 11.82 -13.62
CA GLN A 479 2.39 10.72 -13.38
C GLN A 479 3.02 9.61 -12.55
N ASP A 480 2.17 8.74 -12.02
CA ASP A 480 2.63 7.52 -11.37
C ASP A 480 3.32 6.62 -12.41
N ASN A 481 4.36 5.93 -11.98
CA ASN A 481 5.00 4.87 -12.75
C ASN A 481 5.00 3.59 -11.88
N TRP A 482 5.45 2.47 -12.43
CA TRP A 482 5.49 1.21 -11.69
C TRP A 482 6.86 0.55 -11.84
N PHE A 483 7.49 0.27 -10.71
CA PHE A 483 8.66 -0.60 -10.63
C PHE A 483 8.19 -2.04 -10.81
N TYR A 484 8.94 -2.81 -11.60
CA TYR A 484 8.77 -4.25 -11.70
C TYR A 484 10.11 -4.94 -11.43
N ALA A 485 10.06 -6.01 -10.64
CA ALA A 485 11.17 -6.94 -10.47
C ALA A 485 10.72 -8.35 -10.81
N ARG A 486 11.63 -9.14 -11.40
CA ARG A 486 11.50 -10.59 -11.47
C ARG A 486 12.42 -11.24 -10.45
N VAL A 487 11.82 -11.84 -9.43
CA VAL A 487 12.51 -12.55 -8.33
C VAL A 487 12.48 -14.04 -8.60
N ARG A 488 13.54 -14.73 -8.20
CA ARG A 488 13.67 -16.18 -8.29
C ARG A 488 14.08 -16.77 -6.97
N ASN A 489 13.74 -18.04 -6.77
CA ASN A 489 14.27 -18.84 -5.67
C ASN A 489 15.17 -19.93 -6.25
N ARG A 490 16.48 -19.85 -6.00
CA ARG A 490 17.48 -20.83 -6.45
C ARG A 490 17.50 -22.09 -5.57
N SER A 491 16.89 -22.05 -4.40
CA SER A 491 16.87 -23.19 -3.49
C SER A 491 16.24 -24.41 -4.18
N ALA A 492 16.83 -25.58 -3.94
CA ALA A 492 16.35 -26.85 -4.47
C ALA A 492 15.15 -27.41 -3.69
N SER A 493 14.94 -26.93 -2.45
CA SER A 493 13.94 -27.50 -1.54
C SER A 493 13.27 -26.49 -0.61
N ALA A 494 13.82 -25.29 -0.40
CA ALA A 494 13.19 -24.28 0.44
C ALA A 494 12.20 -23.42 -0.35
N THR A 495 11.03 -23.16 0.26
CA THR A 495 10.09 -22.13 -0.18
C THR A 495 10.35 -20.85 0.62
N ALA A 496 10.44 -19.70 -0.05
CA ALA A 496 10.37 -18.42 0.64
C ALA A 496 8.90 -18.13 0.98
N ARG A 497 8.51 -18.41 2.23
CA ARG A 497 7.13 -18.26 2.73
C ARG A 497 6.65 -16.81 2.67
N HIS A 498 7.55 -15.88 2.91
CA HIS A 498 7.34 -14.44 2.88
C HIS A 498 8.63 -13.77 2.42
N PHE A 499 8.50 -12.77 1.56
CA PHE A 499 9.61 -11.94 1.10
C PHE A 499 9.11 -10.54 0.73
N VAL A 500 10.01 -9.57 0.74
CA VAL A 500 9.73 -8.20 0.31
C VAL A 500 10.79 -7.77 -0.70
N VAL A 501 10.37 -7.15 -1.81
CA VAL A 501 11.29 -6.45 -2.71
C VAL A 501 11.21 -4.96 -2.45
N VAL A 502 12.34 -4.36 -2.12
CA VAL A 502 12.46 -2.91 -1.95
C VAL A 502 13.07 -2.28 -3.18
N PHE A 503 12.59 -1.09 -3.54
CA PHE A 503 13.06 -0.31 -4.70
C PHE A 503 13.49 1.06 -4.24
N ASN A 504 14.70 1.47 -4.61
CA ASN A 504 15.16 2.83 -4.36
C ASN A 504 15.75 3.48 -5.61
N THR A 505 15.60 4.79 -5.70
CA THR A 505 16.11 5.58 -6.82
C THR A 505 17.05 6.64 -6.31
N MET A 506 18.30 6.60 -6.77
CA MET A 506 19.28 7.63 -6.50
C MET A 506 19.20 8.71 -7.57
N PRO A 507 19.08 9.99 -7.19
CA PRO A 507 19.03 11.11 -8.13
C PRO A 507 20.41 11.42 -8.75
N TRP A 508 21.39 10.55 -8.55
CA TRP A 508 22.77 10.69 -9.01
C TRP A 508 23.30 9.38 -9.58
N ALA A 509 24.25 9.50 -10.51
CA ALA A 509 24.95 8.35 -11.07
C ALA A 509 26.07 7.93 -10.14
N GLY A 510 26.00 6.69 -9.69
CA GLY A 510 27.03 6.05 -8.88
C GLY A 510 27.50 4.77 -9.52
N THR A 511 28.75 4.41 -9.25
CA THR A 511 29.32 3.12 -9.61
C THR A 511 29.19 2.07 -8.51
N GLU A 512 28.85 2.44 -7.27
CA GLU A 512 28.96 1.57 -6.09
C GLU A 512 27.83 1.72 -5.06
N PHE A 513 26.67 1.15 -5.33
CA PHE A 513 25.62 1.10 -4.31
C PHE A 513 25.87 -0.06 -3.34
N THR A 514 25.68 0.20 -2.05
CA THR A 514 25.92 -0.70 -0.93
C THR A 514 24.66 -0.91 -0.10
N PHE A 515 24.45 -2.15 0.34
CA PHE A 515 23.33 -2.51 1.21
C PHE A 515 23.66 -2.29 2.71
N PRO A 516 22.73 -1.89 3.57
CA PRO A 516 21.38 -1.40 3.25
C PRO A 516 21.35 0.08 2.84
N GLY A 517 22.45 0.84 3.06
CA GLY A 517 22.44 2.30 3.04
C GLY A 517 21.94 2.97 1.76
N ASP A 518 22.15 2.34 0.60
CA ASP A 518 21.64 2.84 -0.68
C ASP A 518 20.25 2.27 -1.06
N PHE A 519 19.78 1.26 -0.34
CA PHE A 519 18.52 0.56 -0.64
C PHE A 519 17.38 0.96 0.31
N LEU A 520 17.73 1.34 1.54
CA LEU A 520 16.81 1.68 2.63
C LEU A 520 17.17 3.03 3.29
N PRO A 521 16.19 3.85 3.68
CA PRO A 521 14.76 3.74 3.35
C PRO A 521 14.52 3.75 1.83
N ALA A 522 13.51 3.01 1.39
CA ALA A 522 13.22 2.79 -0.01
C ALA A 522 12.21 3.80 -0.58
N THR A 523 12.16 3.90 -1.90
CA THR A 523 11.12 4.66 -2.60
C THR A 523 9.77 3.94 -2.52
N ALA A 524 9.78 2.62 -2.69
CA ALA A 524 8.63 1.73 -2.61
C ALA A 524 9.07 0.32 -2.19
N ALA A 525 8.13 -0.50 -1.72
CA ALA A 525 8.31 -1.91 -1.42
C ALA A 525 7.11 -2.72 -1.94
N VAL A 526 7.28 -4.03 -2.10
CA VAL A 526 6.21 -4.97 -2.42
C VAL A 526 6.43 -6.29 -1.68
N ALA A 527 5.40 -6.78 -0.98
CA ALA A 527 5.42 -8.06 -0.29
C ALA A 527 4.98 -9.20 -1.23
N GLY A 528 5.50 -10.41 -0.98
CA GLY A 528 5.14 -11.63 -1.68
C GLY A 528 5.23 -12.85 -0.77
N PHE A 529 4.52 -13.91 -1.12
CA PHE A 529 4.41 -15.13 -0.32
C PHE A 529 4.64 -16.39 -1.14
N ASP A 530 5.07 -17.46 -0.49
CA ASP A 530 5.17 -18.80 -1.06
C ASP A 530 5.84 -18.83 -2.46
N LEU A 531 7.08 -18.34 -2.55
CA LEU A 531 7.91 -18.53 -3.74
C LEU A 531 8.66 -19.86 -3.63
N GLY A 532 8.15 -20.87 -4.33
CA GLY A 532 8.62 -22.26 -4.25
C GLY A 532 10.05 -22.48 -4.77
N PRO A 533 10.64 -23.66 -4.51
CA PRO A 533 11.96 -24.03 -5.02
C PRO A 533 12.04 -23.95 -6.55
N GLY A 534 13.04 -23.25 -7.09
CA GLY A 534 13.20 -23.03 -8.53
C GLY A 534 12.15 -22.10 -9.17
N GLU A 535 11.20 -21.57 -8.39
CA GLU A 535 10.13 -20.73 -8.92
C GLU A 535 10.65 -19.32 -9.29
N THR A 536 9.95 -18.67 -10.22
CA THR A 536 10.16 -17.29 -10.64
C THR A 536 8.86 -16.52 -10.52
N ARG A 537 8.90 -15.30 -9.98
CA ARG A 537 7.73 -14.43 -9.87
C ARG A 537 8.04 -12.99 -10.24
N ILE A 538 7.08 -12.34 -10.89
CA ILE A 538 7.11 -10.91 -11.17
C ILE A 538 6.35 -10.20 -10.04
N VAL A 539 7.00 -9.22 -9.42
CA VAL A 539 6.40 -8.33 -8.43
C VAL A 539 6.47 -6.90 -8.93
N LYS A 540 5.58 -6.04 -8.41
CA LYS A 540 5.46 -4.66 -8.84
C LYS A 540 5.14 -3.73 -7.67
N ALA A 541 5.65 -2.50 -7.72
CA ALA A 541 5.33 -1.48 -6.74
C ALA A 541 5.09 -0.13 -7.45
N ARG A 542 4.12 0.64 -6.95
CA ARG A 542 3.85 1.99 -7.45
C ARG A 542 5.02 2.91 -7.12
N TRP A 543 5.48 3.66 -8.12
CA TRP A 543 6.37 4.81 -7.98
C TRP A 543 5.54 6.10 -8.02
N PRO A 544 5.29 6.74 -6.86
CA PRO A 544 4.39 7.88 -6.81
C PRO A 544 4.90 9.05 -7.65
N ARG A 545 4.00 9.72 -8.38
CA ARG A 545 4.29 10.86 -9.27
C ARG A 545 5.17 11.93 -8.64
N ALA A 546 5.00 12.17 -7.34
CA ALA A 546 5.73 13.18 -6.57
C ALA A 546 7.20 12.80 -6.32
N LYS A 547 7.52 11.49 -6.39
CA LYS A 547 8.86 10.94 -6.24
C LYS A 547 9.53 10.62 -7.58
N VAL A 548 8.86 10.82 -8.71
CA VAL A 548 9.43 10.60 -10.05
C VAL A 548 10.32 11.80 -10.42
N PRO A 549 11.63 11.60 -10.65
CA PRO A 549 12.56 12.67 -10.98
C PRO A 549 12.18 13.43 -12.25
N ALA A 550 12.65 14.68 -12.34
CA ALA A 550 12.38 15.50 -13.50
C ALA A 550 12.94 14.90 -14.80
N LYS A 551 12.27 15.16 -15.92
CA LYS A 551 12.74 14.71 -17.23
C LYS A 551 14.19 15.19 -17.45
N GLY A 552 15.07 14.28 -17.89
CA GLY A 552 16.49 14.59 -18.11
C GLY A 552 17.38 14.40 -16.88
N THR A 553 16.80 14.05 -15.73
CA THR A 553 17.57 13.65 -14.53
C THR A 553 18.09 12.23 -14.68
N HIS A 554 19.33 12.00 -14.27
CA HIS A 554 19.85 10.65 -14.12
C HIS A 554 19.22 9.94 -12.93
N VAL A 555 18.84 8.68 -13.12
CA VAL A 555 18.37 7.86 -12.00
C VAL A 555 19.10 6.52 -12.00
N CYS A 556 19.88 6.28 -10.94
CA CYS A 556 20.31 4.92 -10.63
C CYS A 556 19.18 4.25 -9.84
N TRP A 557 18.66 3.16 -10.37
CA TRP A 557 17.63 2.36 -9.70
C TRP A 557 18.28 1.11 -9.11
N VAL A 558 18.05 0.88 -7.82
CA VAL A 558 18.49 -0.31 -7.09
C VAL A 558 17.30 -1.05 -6.51
N ALA A 559 17.42 -2.37 -6.40
CA ALA A 559 16.42 -3.25 -5.80
C ALA A 559 17.07 -4.34 -4.96
N ALA A 560 16.44 -4.70 -3.84
CA ALA A 560 16.87 -5.82 -3.00
C ALA A 560 15.69 -6.75 -2.71
N ALA A 561 15.90 -8.06 -2.87
CA ALA A 561 14.98 -9.10 -2.41
C ALA A 561 15.34 -9.50 -0.97
N LEU A 562 14.43 -9.25 -0.04
CA LEU A 562 14.61 -9.46 1.39
C LEU A 562 13.69 -10.60 1.85
N THR A 563 14.27 -11.60 2.51
CA THR A 563 13.51 -12.68 3.15
C THR A 563 14.27 -13.13 4.40
N ARG A 564 13.52 -13.63 5.38
CA ARG A 564 14.13 -14.26 6.55
C ARG A 564 15.00 -15.43 6.11
N GLY A 565 16.19 -15.53 6.69
CA GLY A 565 17.16 -16.60 6.41
C GLY A 565 18.10 -16.35 5.22
N ASP A 566 17.85 -15.31 4.43
CA ASP A 566 18.69 -14.92 3.28
C ASP A 566 18.85 -13.39 3.15
N PRO A 567 19.33 -12.68 4.20
CA PRO A 567 19.54 -11.25 4.13
C PRO A 567 20.89 -10.90 3.47
N PRO A 568 20.96 -9.86 2.62
CA PRO A 568 22.23 -9.33 2.16
C PRO A 568 23.04 -8.77 3.33
N GLY A 569 24.35 -9.03 3.34
CA GLY A 569 25.27 -8.48 4.34
C GLY A 569 25.45 -6.96 4.24
N THR A 570 25.67 -6.30 5.39
CA THR A 570 25.96 -4.86 5.44
C THR A 570 27.28 -4.52 4.73
N GLY A 571 27.25 -3.49 3.88
CA GLY A 571 28.37 -2.99 3.10
C GLY A 571 28.64 -3.74 1.80
N LEU A 572 27.84 -4.77 1.48
CA LEU A 572 27.96 -5.50 0.22
C LEU A 572 27.45 -4.66 -0.95
N HIS A 573 28.14 -4.78 -2.08
CA HIS A 573 27.73 -4.15 -3.33
C HIS A 573 26.83 -5.07 -4.16
N VAL A 574 26.18 -4.51 -5.18
CA VAL A 574 25.29 -5.25 -6.10
C VAL A 574 25.98 -6.50 -6.69
N TRP A 575 27.25 -6.43 -7.06
CA TRP A 575 27.99 -7.57 -7.63
C TRP A 575 28.50 -8.59 -6.60
N GLU A 576 28.20 -8.39 -5.31
CA GLU A 576 28.67 -9.20 -4.20
C GLU A 576 27.56 -10.01 -3.53
N HIS A 577 26.30 -9.82 -3.92
CA HIS A 577 25.16 -10.61 -3.44
C HIS A 577 24.04 -10.69 -4.48
N ASN A 578 23.51 -11.88 -4.70
CA ASN A 578 22.52 -12.19 -5.75
C ASN A 578 21.11 -11.60 -5.48
N ASN A 579 20.76 -11.30 -4.22
CA ASN A 579 19.55 -10.58 -3.83
C ASN A 579 19.54 -9.10 -4.27
N LEU A 580 20.70 -8.52 -4.58
CA LEU A 580 20.84 -7.12 -4.95
C LEU A 580 20.88 -6.98 -6.47
N ALA A 581 20.20 -5.98 -6.99
CA ALA A 581 20.21 -5.66 -8.41
C ALA A 581 20.22 -4.15 -8.66
N GLN A 582 20.79 -3.77 -9.79
CA GLN A 582 20.84 -2.38 -10.23
C GLN A 582 20.42 -2.27 -11.70
N LYS A 583 19.76 -1.16 -12.01
CA LYS A 583 19.56 -0.70 -13.38
C LYS A 583 19.81 0.80 -13.48
N ASN A 584 20.76 1.20 -14.30
CA ASN A 584 20.91 2.61 -14.63
C ASN A 584 19.83 3.06 -15.61
N MET A 585 19.19 4.18 -15.31
CA MET A 585 18.26 4.85 -16.21
C MET A 585 18.86 6.21 -16.59
N VAL A 586 19.59 6.23 -17.70
CA VAL A 586 20.20 7.47 -18.23
C VAL A 586 19.72 7.63 -19.63
N VAL A 587 18.73 8.50 -19.82
CA VAL A 587 18.29 8.89 -21.14
C VAL A 587 18.63 10.36 -21.30
N VAL A 588 19.71 10.65 -22.01
CA VAL A 588 20.04 12.04 -22.35
C VAL A 588 19.44 12.35 -23.71
N ASP A 589 18.54 13.35 -23.75
CA ASP A 589 18.11 13.96 -25.01
C ASP A 589 19.30 14.74 -25.59
N ALA A 590 19.84 14.25 -26.70
CA ALA A 590 21.12 14.67 -27.24
C ALA A 590 20.95 15.26 -28.65
N VAL A 591 21.71 16.32 -28.95
CA VAL A 591 21.76 16.94 -30.29
C VAL A 591 22.93 16.35 -31.07
N PRO A 592 22.73 15.83 -32.29
CA PRO A 592 23.82 15.35 -33.14
C PRO A 592 24.97 16.36 -33.26
N ASP A 593 26.20 15.86 -33.28
CA ASP A 593 27.45 16.64 -33.33
C ASP A 593 27.74 17.57 -32.15
N ARG A 594 26.95 17.50 -31.07
CA ARG A 594 27.22 18.22 -29.82
C ARG A 594 27.82 17.31 -28.75
N TRP A 595 28.49 17.94 -27.78
CA TRP A 595 28.98 17.27 -26.58
C TRP A 595 27.90 17.27 -25.51
N VAL A 596 27.73 16.12 -24.86
CA VAL A 596 26.94 15.94 -23.64
C VAL A 596 27.91 15.64 -22.51
N VAL A 597 27.79 16.32 -21.37
CA VAL A 597 28.63 16.06 -20.18
C VAL A 597 27.75 15.50 -19.09
N PHE A 598 28.14 14.36 -18.55
CA PHE A 598 27.37 13.60 -17.60
C PHE A 598 28.09 13.51 -16.24
N PRO A 599 27.60 14.16 -15.16
CA PRO A 599 28.21 14.04 -13.85
C PRO A 599 27.92 12.68 -13.22
N PHE A 600 28.93 12.04 -12.64
CA PHE A 600 28.80 10.80 -11.88
C PHE A 600 29.77 10.77 -10.70
N LEU A 601 29.43 9.99 -9.67
CA LEU A 601 30.27 9.68 -8.54
C LEU A 601 31.02 8.38 -8.80
N LEU A 602 32.34 8.46 -8.64
CA LEU A 602 33.27 7.35 -8.65
C LEU A 602 33.78 7.14 -7.23
N GLU A 603 33.75 5.92 -6.68
CA GLU A 603 34.33 5.71 -5.36
C GLU A 603 35.73 5.17 -5.30
N ARG A 604 36.39 5.67 -4.25
CA ARG A 604 37.82 5.51 -4.02
C ARG A 604 38.08 4.50 -2.91
N ARG A 605 37.14 4.20 -2.00
CA ARG A 605 37.35 3.24 -0.88
C ARG A 605 37.68 1.83 -1.34
N LEU A 606 37.26 1.38 -2.53
CA LEU A 606 37.68 0.06 -3.02
C LEU A 606 39.14 0.04 -3.51
N LEU A 607 39.68 1.21 -3.90
CA LEU A 607 40.99 1.33 -4.56
C LEU A 607 41.97 2.28 -3.82
N TRP A 608 41.61 2.83 -2.66
CA TRP A 608 42.33 3.94 -2.00
C TRP A 608 43.77 3.59 -1.63
N ARG A 609 44.03 2.34 -1.21
CA ARG A 609 45.39 1.87 -0.89
C ARG A 609 46.30 1.86 -2.12
N ARG A 610 45.71 1.84 -3.32
CA ARG A 610 46.42 1.65 -4.59
C ARG A 610 46.65 2.95 -5.33
N ARG A 611 45.88 3.99 -5.02
CA ARG A 611 45.88 5.32 -5.69
C ARG A 611 45.69 5.26 -7.22
N LYS A 612 45.45 4.09 -7.83
CA LYS A 612 45.24 3.92 -9.27
C LYS A 612 43.95 3.16 -9.54
N ALA A 613 43.14 3.65 -10.47
CA ALA A 613 41.97 2.98 -11.02
C ALA A 613 42.02 2.99 -12.56
N VAL A 614 41.30 2.07 -13.19
CA VAL A 614 41.14 2.07 -14.65
C VAL A 614 39.67 2.23 -14.95
N LEU A 615 39.31 3.26 -15.71
CA LEU A 615 38.00 3.34 -16.32
C LEU A 615 38.04 2.65 -17.68
N ARG A 616 37.12 1.72 -17.93
CA ARG A 616 36.91 1.12 -19.24
C ARG A 616 35.63 1.68 -19.84
N LEU A 617 35.69 2.09 -21.09
CA LEU A 617 34.53 2.53 -21.85
C LEU A 617 34.21 1.48 -22.90
N HIS A 618 33.03 0.87 -22.80
CA HIS A 618 32.51 -0.10 -23.74
C HIS A 618 31.55 0.60 -24.70
N ARG A 619 31.83 0.47 -25.99
CA ARG A 619 31.07 1.07 -27.08
C ARG A 619 30.47 -0.01 -27.98
N PRO A 620 29.24 0.19 -28.49
CA PRO A 620 28.68 -0.69 -29.49
C PRO A 620 29.55 -0.73 -30.75
N PRO A 621 29.61 -1.86 -31.48
CA PRO A 621 30.47 -2.01 -32.66
C PRO A 621 30.33 -0.88 -33.69
N ARG A 622 29.09 -0.44 -33.97
CA ARG A 622 28.79 0.67 -34.90
C ARG A 622 29.39 2.01 -34.46
N TRP A 623 29.52 2.21 -33.15
CA TRP A 623 29.92 3.48 -32.55
C TRP A 623 31.29 3.38 -31.85
N ALA A 624 32.13 2.43 -32.23
CA ALA A 624 33.47 2.24 -31.66
C ALA A 624 34.38 3.49 -31.79
N ALA A 625 34.08 4.38 -32.74
CA ALA A 625 34.82 5.64 -32.95
C ALA A 625 34.24 6.85 -32.19
N LEU A 626 33.16 6.67 -31.41
CA LEU A 626 32.51 7.74 -30.64
C LEU A 626 33.51 8.39 -29.68
N GLU A 627 33.62 9.71 -29.77
CA GLU A 627 34.54 10.49 -28.93
C GLU A 627 33.98 10.62 -27.52
N ALA A 628 34.80 10.27 -26.54
CA ALA A 628 34.45 10.34 -25.13
C ALA A 628 35.64 10.83 -24.31
N ALA A 629 35.37 11.47 -23.18
CA ALA A 629 36.40 11.95 -22.27
C ALA A 629 35.93 12.00 -20.81
N ILE A 630 36.88 11.99 -19.91
CA ILE A 630 36.67 12.26 -18.49
C ILE A 630 37.12 13.68 -18.19
N LEU A 631 36.28 14.43 -17.48
CA LEU A 631 36.48 15.81 -17.03
C LEU A 631 36.62 15.85 -15.51
N HIS A 632 37.63 16.56 -15.04
CA HIS A 632 37.85 16.84 -13.62
C HIS A 632 38.80 18.04 -13.46
N ASP A 633 38.68 18.79 -12.37
CA ASP A 633 39.42 20.02 -12.11
C ASP A 633 40.81 19.80 -11.45
N GLY A 634 40.99 18.69 -10.73
CA GLY A 634 42.26 18.27 -10.11
C GLY A 634 43.14 17.29 -10.90
N ASP A 635 44.31 16.97 -10.34
CA ASP A 635 45.34 16.07 -10.91
C ASP A 635 44.95 14.58 -10.86
N LEU A 636 43.93 14.17 -11.62
CA LEU A 636 43.51 12.76 -11.74
C LEU A 636 44.21 11.98 -12.86
N PHE A 637 44.86 12.68 -13.79
CA PHE A 637 45.33 12.08 -15.04
C PHE A 637 46.85 11.93 -15.06
N GLU A 638 47.35 10.77 -15.50
CA GLU A 638 48.78 10.62 -15.81
C GLU A 638 49.12 11.40 -17.11
N GLY A 639 49.59 12.65 -16.98
CA GLY A 639 49.99 13.52 -18.10
C GLY A 639 49.08 14.74 -18.32
N PRO A 640 49.40 15.63 -19.28
CA PRO A 640 48.71 16.92 -19.41
C PRO A 640 47.25 16.75 -19.86
N ALA A 641 46.31 17.19 -19.03
CA ALA A 641 44.91 17.35 -19.39
C ALA A 641 44.73 18.54 -20.34
N ARG A 642 43.77 18.45 -21.27
CA ARG A 642 43.50 19.52 -22.25
C ARG A 642 42.06 19.99 -22.11
N ARG A 643 41.77 21.20 -22.56
CA ARG A 643 40.39 21.67 -22.68
C ARG A 643 39.69 20.83 -23.76
N ILE A 644 38.63 20.12 -23.38
CA ILE A 644 37.91 19.21 -24.30
C ILE A 644 36.64 19.86 -24.87
N VAL A 645 36.11 20.89 -24.20
CA VAL A 645 34.79 21.46 -24.47
C VAL A 645 34.89 22.91 -24.96
N ASP A 646 34.27 23.22 -26.11
CA ASP A 646 33.89 24.58 -26.50
C ASP A 646 32.54 24.90 -25.84
N ALA A 647 32.53 25.89 -24.93
CA ALA A 647 31.48 26.13 -23.94
C ALA A 647 30.10 26.61 -24.49
N GLY A 648 29.81 26.43 -25.78
CA GLY A 648 28.61 26.99 -26.42
C GLY A 648 27.44 26.03 -26.65
N ALA A 649 27.54 24.74 -26.31
CA ALA A 649 26.58 23.74 -26.81
C ALA A 649 26.19 22.61 -25.84
N LEU A 650 26.18 22.91 -24.54
CA LEU A 650 25.79 21.97 -23.50
C LEU A 650 24.28 22.10 -23.23
N THR A 651 23.51 21.02 -23.35
CA THR A 651 22.11 20.92 -22.93
C THR A 651 21.96 19.83 -21.87
N LEU A 652 21.91 20.24 -20.61
CA LEU A 652 21.31 19.49 -19.50
C LEU A 652 20.55 20.54 -18.68
N GLU A 653 19.24 20.33 -18.48
CA GLU A 653 18.46 21.19 -17.59
C GLU A 653 18.88 20.92 -16.14
N ALA A 654 19.03 21.99 -15.36
CA ALA A 654 19.53 21.95 -14.00
C ALA A 654 18.69 21.02 -13.10
N SER A 655 19.34 20.26 -12.22
CA SER A 655 18.62 19.53 -11.17
C SER A 655 18.04 20.51 -10.16
N ALA A 656 16.74 20.39 -9.90
CA ALA A 656 16.13 21.06 -8.76
C ALA A 656 16.67 20.43 -7.47
N ARG A 657 17.05 21.27 -6.49
CA ARG A 657 17.38 20.83 -5.14
C ARG A 657 16.14 20.16 -4.53
N ALA A 658 16.12 18.83 -4.49
CA ALA A 658 15.13 18.11 -3.68
C ALA A 658 15.58 18.15 -2.22
N ARG A 659 14.83 18.86 -1.37
CA ARG A 659 14.91 18.69 0.09
C ARG A 659 14.26 17.35 0.42
N LEU A 660 15.01 16.43 1.02
CA LEU A 660 14.46 15.23 1.64
C LEU A 660 13.91 15.60 3.03
N ASP A 661 12.73 15.09 3.37
CA ASP A 661 12.02 15.35 4.64
C ASP A 661 12.65 14.66 5.87
N CYS A 662 13.88 14.16 5.76
CA CYS A 662 14.61 13.51 6.84
C CYS A 662 16.02 14.09 7.03
N GLY A 663 16.12 15.40 7.29
CA GLY A 663 17.20 16.02 8.09
C GLY A 663 18.66 15.80 7.69
N GLY A 664 18.96 15.20 6.53
CA GLY A 664 20.31 14.94 6.05
C GLY A 664 20.73 15.96 4.99
N ASP A 665 21.46 16.99 5.40
CA ASP A 665 22.16 17.90 4.48
C ASP A 665 23.44 17.26 3.98
N ALA A 666 23.43 16.67 2.78
CA ALA A 666 24.63 16.43 1.99
C ALA A 666 24.31 16.22 0.49
N ALA A 667 23.55 17.13 -0.12
CA ALA A 667 23.50 17.18 -1.58
C ALA A 667 24.77 17.88 -2.09
N LEU A 668 25.76 17.11 -2.55
CA LEU A 668 26.78 17.66 -3.46
C LEU A 668 26.02 18.15 -4.69
N PRO A 669 26.02 19.45 -5.03
CA PRO A 669 25.33 19.93 -6.21
C PRO A 669 26.04 19.34 -7.44
N MET A 670 25.47 18.27 -8.02
CA MET A 670 25.91 17.69 -9.29
C MET A 670 25.50 18.61 -10.44
N THR A 671 26.02 19.84 -10.42
CA THR A 671 25.67 20.90 -11.35
C THR A 671 26.67 20.93 -12.49
N ARG A 672 26.15 21.23 -13.68
CA ARG A 672 26.91 21.44 -14.92
C ARG A 672 28.07 22.42 -14.74
N GLU A 673 27.85 23.46 -13.93
CA GLU A 673 28.80 24.55 -13.64
C GLU A 673 30.16 24.03 -13.17
N ALA A 674 30.20 22.88 -12.48
CA ALA A 674 31.44 22.27 -12.00
C ALA A 674 32.41 21.86 -13.12
N PHE A 675 31.95 21.70 -14.36
CA PHE A 675 32.76 21.20 -15.48
C PHE A 675 32.87 22.18 -16.67
N GLU A 676 32.41 23.42 -16.53
CA GLU A 676 32.40 24.41 -17.62
C GLU A 676 33.80 24.88 -18.04
N SER A 677 34.78 24.76 -17.13
CA SER A 677 36.22 24.98 -17.39
C SER A 677 36.96 23.69 -17.79
N GLY A 678 36.25 22.56 -17.92
CA GLY A 678 36.77 21.19 -17.83
C GLY A 678 38.01 20.90 -18.67
N LEU A 679 39.16 20.82 -17.98
CA LEU A 679 40.30 20.04 -18.44
C LEU A 679 39.93 18.56 -18.35
N GLY A 680 40.30 17.78 -19.36
CA GLY A 680 39.95 16.38 -19.39
C GLY A 680 40.86 15.55 -20.26
N ARG A 681 40.65 14.24 -20.21
CA ARG A 681 41.39 13.26 -21.01
C ARG A 681 40.44 12.40 -21.83
N ARG A 682 40.74 12.27 -23.11
CA ARG A 682 39.94 11.47 -24.06
C ARG A 682 40.24 9.99 -23.90
N PHE A 683 39.20 9.17 -24.01
CA PHE A 683 39.36 7.74 -24.22
C PHE A 683 39.93 7.46 -25.62
N PRO A 684 40.80 6.45 -25.77
CA PRO A 684 41.10 5.89 -27.08
C PRO A 684 39.83 5.45 -27.83
N LYS A 685 39.87 5.45 -29.17
CA LYS A 685 38.82 4.85 -30.00
C LYS A 685 38.90 3.33 -29.90
N GLY A 686 37.77 2.65 -30.00
CA GLY A 686 37.67 1.20 -29.94
C GLY A 686 36.39 0.73 -29.29
N LYS A 687 36.08 -0.56 -29.46
CA LYS A 687 34.95 -1.22 -28.80
C LYS A 687 35.09 -1.20 -27.27
N VAL A 688 36.31 -1.42 -26.78
CA VAL A 688 36.67 -1.25 -25.37
C VAL A 688 37.92 -0.38 -25.33
N SER A 689 37.92 0.66 -24.51
CA SER A 689 39.08 1.54 -24.33
C SER A 689 39.30 1.83 -22.87
N GLU A 690 40.56 1.87 -22.45
CA GLU A 690 40.94 2.08 -21.05
C GLU A 690 41.48 3.49 -20.82
N LEU A 691 41.21 4.03 -19.64
CA LEU A 691 41.75 5.29 -19.16
C LEU A 691 42.23 5.11 -17.71
N PRO A 692 43.55 5.06 -17.48
CA PRO A 692 44.11 5.06 -16.13
C PRO A 692 43.86 6.40 -15.42
N LEU A 693 43.48 6.32 -14.15
CA LEU A 693 43.28 7.45 -13.25
C LEU A 693 44.11 7.29 -11.99
N GLU A 694 44.67 8.40 -11.51
CA GLU A 694 45.23 8.54 -10.16
C GLU A 694 44.11 9.03 -9.23
N LEU A 695 43.73 8.22 -8.24
CA LEU A 695 42.65 8.49 -7.29
C LEU A 695 43.22 8.69 -5.88
N PRO A 696 43.81 9.86 -5.55
CA PRO A 696 44.22 10.16 -4.19
C PRO A 696 42.98 10.34 -3.27
N GLY A 697 43.13 9.95 -2.00
CA GLY A 697 42.10 10.15 -0.96
C GLY A 697 41.15 8.96 -0.74
N ARG A 698 40.07 9.20 0.01
CA ARG A 698 39.01 8.24 0.35
C ARG A 698 37.63 8.85 0.06
N GLY A 699 36.62 8.00 -0.15
CA GLY A 699 35.23 8.39 -0.40
C GLY A 699 34.93 8.67 -1.87
N GLN A 700 33.73 9.16 -2.13
CA GLN A 700 33.25 9.47 -3.49
C GLN A 700 33.99 10.65 -4.11
N LEU A 701 34.09 10.64 -5.43
CA LEU A 701 34.71 11.66 -6.27
C LEU A 701 33.76 12.02 -7.41
N LEU A 702 33.40 13.30 -7.54
CA LEU A 702 32.55 13.78 -8.62
C LEU A 702 33.36 13.95 -9.90
N VAL A 703 32.94 13.30 -10.97
CA VAL A 703 33.65 13.26 -12.26
C VAL A 703 32.65 13.51 -13.40
N GLY A 704 33.08 14.18 -14.48
CA GLY A 704 32.26 14.39 -15.67
C GLY A 704 32.62 13.42 -16.79
N LEU A 705 31.65 12.66 -17.32
CA LEU A 705 31.79 11.89 -18.56
C LEU A 705 31.28 12.73 -19.75
N ALA A 706 32.18 13.21 -20.59
CA ALA A 706 31.85 13.91 -21.82
C ALA A 706 31.71 12.91 -22.98
N LEU A 707 30.60 12.95 -23.72
CA LEU A 707 30.31 12.13 -24.89
C LEU A 707 29.94 13.03 -26.07
N ARG A 708 30.58 12.83 -27.23
CA ARG A 708 30.18 13.52 -28.47
C ARG A 708 29.12 12.70 -29.18
N VAL A 709 27.94 13.27 -29.38
CA VAL A 709 26.84 12.63 -30.09
C VAL A 709 27.24 12.47 -31.56
N PRO A 710 27.23 11.24 -32.11
CA PRO A 710 27.60 11.03 -33.51
C PRO A 710 26.65 11.74 -34.50
N ALA A 711 27.20 12.39 -35.53
CA ALA A 711 26.45 13.04 -36.62
C ALA A 711 25.38 12.15 -37.26
N GLY A 712 25.70 10.86 -37.45
CA GLY A 712 24.85 9.90 -38.16
C GLY A 712 23.82 9.18 -37.29
N MET A 713 23.61 9.61 -36.04
CA MET A 713 22.63 9.01 -35.14
C MET A 713 21.21 9.41 -35.55
N SER A 714 20.39 8.43 -35.93
CA SER A 714 19.01 8.69 -36.35
C SER A 714 18.08 8.90 -35.16
N PRO A 715 17.02 9.72 -35.28
CA PRO A 715 16.01 9.85 -34.22
C PRO A 715 15.40 8.50 -33.84
N GLY A 716 15.52 8.12 -32.56
CA GLY A 716 15.08 6.81 -32.04
C GLY A 716 16.17 5.74 -31.96
N GLU A 717 17.38 5.99 -32.47
CA GLU A 717 18.56 5.16 -32.18
C GLU A 717 19.09 5.48 -30.78
N SER A 718 19.33 4.45 -29.96
CA SER A 718 19.65 4.57 -28.53
C SER A 718 20.80 3.63 -28.14
N PRO A 719 22.07 3.90 -28.54
CA PRO A 719 23.17 3.02 -28.19
C PRO A 719 23.50 3.09 -26.69
N PRO A 720 23.63 1.94 -26.01
CA PRO A 720 24.18 1.90 -24.65
C PRO A 720 25.69 2.10 -24.70
N ILE A 721 26.22 2.92 -23.80
CA ILE A 721 27.66 3.13 -23.60
C ILE A 721 27.94 2.82 -22.13
N ASP A 722 28.73 1.78 -21.86
CA ASP A 722 29.04 1.40 -20.48
C ASP A 722 30.39 1.95 -20.06
N LEU A 723 30.40 2.65 -18.92
CA LEU A 723 31.58 3.05 -18.21
C LEU A 723 31.77 2.10 -17.02
N VAL A 724 32.91 1.41 -16.99
CA VAL A 724 33.22 0.39 -15.96
C VAL A 724 34.43 0.84 -15.15
N GLN A 725 34.28 0.87 -13.84
CA GLN A 725 35.40 0.99 -12.93
C GLN A 725 36.05 -0.39 -12.76
N TRP A 726 37.27 -0.53 -13.25
CA TRP A 726 37.98 -1.81 -13.29
C TRP A 726 39.11 -1.84 -12.25
N ASP A 727 39.15 -2.92 -11.47
CA ASP A 727 40.30 -3.25 -10.64
C ASP A 727 41.31 -4.09 -11.46
N PRO A 728 42.47 -3.53 -11.88
CA PRO A 728 43.46 -4.25 -12.66
C PRO A 728 44.13 -5.41 -11.91
N ARG A 729 44.25 -5.38 -10.57
CA ARG A 729 44.88 -6.50 -9.83
C ARG A 729 43.88 -7.60 -9.54
N GLY A 730 42.68 -7.23 -9.10
CA GLY A 730 41.58 -8.16 -8.87
C GLY A 730 41.01 -8.72 -10.18
N LYS A 731 41.37 -8.12 -11.32
CA LYS A 731 40.87 -8.45 -12.66
C LYS A 731 39.34 -8.54 -12.70
N ARG A 732 38.68 -7.57 -12.07
CA ARG A 732 37.21 -7.53 -11.93
C ARG A 732 36.68 -6.12 -12.06
N ALA A 733 35.42 -6.01 -12.49
CA ALA A 733 34.66 -4.78 -12.33
C ALA A 733 34.37 -4.55 -10.85
N VAL A 734 34.48 -3.30 -10.41
CA VAL A 734 34.18 -2.83 -9.04
C VAL A 734 33.27 -1.60 -9.07
N GLY A 735 32.60 -1.42 -10.20
CA GLY A 735 31.65 -0.36 -10.42
C GLY A 735 31.27 -0.23 -11.88
N GLY A 736 30.06 0.24 -12.17
CA GLY A 736 29.64 0.43 -13.55
C GLY A 736 28.41 1.30 -13.72
N LEU A 737 28.35 1.94 -14.89
CA LEU A 737 27.33 2.88 -15.31
C LEU A 737 27.02 2.66 -16.79
N SER A 738 25.76 2.51 -17.17
CA SER A 738 25.33 2.54 -18.58
C SER A 738 24.73 3.90 -18.92
N VAL A 739 25.10 4.49 -20.06
CA VAL A 739 24.52 5.74 -20.59
C VAL A 739 23.82 5.47 -21.91
N ILE A 740 22.55 5.86 -22.04
CA ILE A 740 21.79 5.77 -23.29
C ILE A 740 21.64 7.18 -23.89
N LEU A 741 22.23 7.38 -25.07
CA LEU A 741 22.08 8.62 -25.83
C LEU A 741 20.82 8.53 -26.69
N ARG A 742 19.91 9.50 -26.59
CA ARG A 742 18.68 9.55 -27.39
C ARG A 742 18.63 10.83 -28.23
N VAL A 743 18.49 10.72 -29.55
CA VAL A 743 18.15 11.88 -30.40
C VAL A 743 16.62 11.98 -30.51
N PRO A 744 15.98 13.02 -29.95
CA PRO A 744 14.53 13.19 -30.05
C PRO A 744 14.10 13.47 -31.51
N LYS A 745 12.92 12.98 -31.91
CA LYS A 745 12.32 13.36 -33.19
C LYS A 745 12.02 14.86 -33.18
N ALA A 746 12.40 15.58 -34.22
CA ALA A 746 12.06 16.99 -34.38
C ALA A 746 10.54 17.16 -34.25
N ARG A 747 10.09 17.93 -33.24
CA ARG A 747 8.68 18.31 -33.16
C ARG A 747 8.39 19.15 -34.39
N GLY A 748 7.47 18.68 -35.24
CA GLY A 748 7.00 19.44 -36.40
C GLY A 748 6.58 20.83 -35.93
N ALA A 749 7.21 21.86 -36.51
CA ALA A 749 6.82 23.23 -36.29
C ALA A 749 5.33 23.36 -36.64
N ARG A 750 4.48 23.67 -35.66
CA ARG A 750 3.14 24.18 -35.93
C ARG A 750 3.32 25.44 -36.79
N ARG A 751 3.01 25.35 -38.08
CA ARG A 751 2.72 26.52 -38.91
C ARG A 751 1.43 27.13 -38.36
N GLY A 752 1.58 28.06 -37.44
CA GLY A 752 0.54 28.98 -36.99
C GLY A 752 1.10 30.38 -37.07
N ALA A 753 1.20 30.92 -38.29
CA ALA A 753 1.28 32.36 -38.48
C ALA A 753 -0.09 32.92 -38.09
N ALA A 754 -0.24 33.29 -36.82
CA ALA A 754 -1.28 34.21 -36.41
C ALA A 754 -0.71 35.62 -36.63
N GLU A 755 -1.11 36.24 -37.74
CA GLU A 755 -1.02 37.69 -37.92
C GLU A 755 -1.73 38.36 -36.74
N TYR A 756 -0.96 39.07 -35.91
CA TYR A 756 -1.50 40.09 -35.03
C TYR A 756 -1.65 41.38 -35.85
N PRO A 757 -2.86 41.97 -35.98
CA PRO A 757 -2.99 43.28 -36.58
C PRO A 757 -2.43 44.34 -35.63
N SER A 758 -1.53 45.17 -36.16
CA SER A 758 -0.94 46.31 -35.47
C SER A 758 -2.01 47.37 -35.17
N SER A 759 -2.24 47.66 -33.89
CA SER A 759 -2.85 48.91 -33.46
C SER A 759 -1.78 50.00 -33.35
N LYS A 760 -1.79 50.94 -34.29
CA LYS A 760 -1.26 52.30 -34.10
C LYS A 760 -2.41 53.26 -34.32
N GLY A 761 -2.79 53.98 -33.27
CA GLY A 761 -3.42 55.30 -33.44
C GLY A 761 -2.34 56.30 -33.84
N ASP A 762 -2.65 57.26 -34.73
CA ASP A 762 -3.12 58.60 -34.32
C ASP A 762 -3.33 59.52 -35.56
N ARG A 763 -4.34 60.39 -35.48
CA ARG A 763 -4.49 61.72 -36.12
C ARG A 763 -4.53 61.87 -37.65
N SER A 764 -5.73 62.12 -38.19
CA SER A 764 -6.22 63.46 -38.61
C SER A 764 -7.61 63.35 -39.21
#